data_AF-A0A953LXT1-F1
#
_entry.id   AF-A0A953LXT1-F1
#
_cell.length_a   1.000
_cell.length_b   1.000
_cell.length_c   1.000
_cell.angle_alpha   90.00
_cell.angle_beta   90.00
_cell.angle_gamma   90.00
#
_symmetry.space_group_name_H-M   'P 1'
#
loop_
_entity.id
_entity.type
_entity.pdbx_description
1 polymer ?
#
loop_
_entity_poly.entity_id
_entity_poly.type
_entity_poly.pdbx_seq_one_letter_code
_entity_poly.pdbx_strand_id
1 'polypeptide(L)'
;MGFLQEIKRDWRAVFERDPAARNALEVLITYPGLHAIFMHRISHALWKRRIPFIPRLFSHITRFFTGIEIHPGAEIGPGFFIDHGMGVVIGETTEIGEDCLLYQGVTLGGTGKDVGKRHPTLGNNVVVGTGAKILGPIRIGDYVKIGANSVVLKPAPDYSIVVGIPGRIIKKKIVRIEERGPVESLNHVRLPDPVEERLDEIMEYIARLETKIEKLEGKGGIMKVFNTMSGRKEDFSPLVRGRVGIYACGVTVYDYCHIGHARSAIVFDVIKRYLRYKGFDVTYVRNFTDIDDKIIRRAHEEQTTWDAVARKYIEEYYTDMDRLGVARADVEPKATEHIREMIEVIRALIEKGYAYESAENGNKSVYFSVESFPEYGKLSRKEQKDLLAGARVDVEEKKKNPSDFALWKASKEGEPWWESPWGKGRPGWHIECTAMAIKHLGQSIDIHGGGADLIFPHHENEIAQSEAYTGKMFAKYWIHNGFITIDKEKMSKSLGNFFTIREILDTYDPEVVRLFILSSHYRSPIEFSHEQLRDAEASLDRYYSTRARIDECLSSITCSPPKAPKSTVPAAELEAVLTAFEERFDEAMDDDFNTALAVGHLFELIRETNKFLDTKPFGEAAQMLVERAQDALHSAGDVLNLFHRTPAQWNIDLLKNKKISLTETEIEQKIHERKTARQAKDWALADSIRKELEEKGILLEDRKDGITSWKVKIA
;
A
#
# COMPACT_ATOMS: atom_id res chain seq x y z
N MET A 1 16.94 -25.02 61.92
CA MET A 1 15.85 -24.53 62.79
C MET A 1 15.47 -25.64 63.76
N GLY A 2 14.91 -25.32 64.93
CA GLY A 2 14.46 -26.36 65.86
C GLY A 2 13.18 -27.04 65.35
N PHE A 3 13.00 -28.34 65.63
CA PHE A 3 11.79 -29.12 65.30
C PHE A 3 10.47 -28.39 65.65
N LEU A 4 10.45 -27.68 66.79
CA LEU A 4 9.31 -26.89 67.24
C LEU A 4 9.04 -25.63 66.37
N GLN A 5 10.07 -25.04 65.78
CA GLN A 5 9.92 -23.86 64.91
C GLN A 5 9.32 -24.24 63.55
N GLU A 6 9.70 -25.40 63.01
CA GLU A 6 9.14 -25.93 61.76
C GLU A 6 7.64 -26.21 61.90
N ILE A 7 7.25 -26.93 62.98
CA ILE A 7 5.84 -27.20 63.28
C ILE A 7 5.05 -25.90 63.46
N LYS A 8 5.63 -24.89 64.13
CA LYS A 8 4.98 -23.58 64.31
C LYS A 8 4.79 -22.83 62.99
N ARG A 9 5.66 -23.04 61.98
CA ARG A 9 5.51 -22.47 60.64
C ARG A 9 4.43 -23.21 59.85
N ASP A 10 4.44 -24.55 59.84
CA ASP A 10 3.40 -25.34 59.17
C ASP A 10 2.01 -25.05 59.73
N TRP A 11 1.92 -24.88 61.05
CA TRP A 11 0.69 -24.49 61.72
C TRP A 11 0.17 -23.13 61.24
N ARG A 12 1.05 -22.13 61.14
CA ARG A 12 0.66 -20.79 60.65
C ARG A 12 0.24 -20.82 59.20
N ALA A 13 0.90 -21.63 58.38
CA ALA A 13 0.56 -21.76 56.97
C ALA A 13 -0.91 -22.17 56.75
N VAL A 14 -1.51 -22.96 57.66
CA VAL A 14 -2.94 -23.30 57.59
C VAL A 14 -3.82 -22.04 57.69
N PHE A 15 -3.57 -21.18 58.68
CA PHE A 15 -4.35 -19.95 58.89
C PHE A 15 -4.11 -18.90 57.81
N GLU A 16 -2.91 -18.88 57.22
CA GLU A 16 -2.56 -17.93 56.16
C GLU A 16 -3.17 -18.32 54.81
N ARG A 17 -3.45 -19.60 54.58
CA ARG A 17 -3.79 -20.13 53.24
C ARG A 17 -5.19 -20.72 53.13
N ASP A 18 -5.78 -21.15 54.24
CA ASP A 18 -7.16 -21.63 54.25
C ASP A 18 -8.09 -20.62 54.96
N PRO A 19 -8.95 -19.89 54.23
CA PRO A 19 -9.91 -18.96 54.83
C PRO A 19 -10.98 -19.66 55.68
N ALA A 20 -11.12 -20.98 55.59
CA ALA A 20 -12.05 -21.76 56.41
C ALA A 20 -11.50 -22.07 57.82
N ALA A 21 -10.22 -21.81 58.09
CA ALA A 21 -9.60 -22.07 59.39
C ALA A 21 -10.08 -21.05 60.46
N ARG A 22 -11.08 -21.42 61.28
CA ARG A 22 -11.70 -20.49 62.25
C ARG A 22 -10.95 -20.40 63.58
N ASN A 23 -10.41 -21.52 64.07
CA ASN A 23 -9.73 -21.55 65.37
C ASN A 23 -8.65 -22.66 65.47
N ALA A 24 -7.75 -22.52 66.44
CA ALA A 24 -6.61 -23.41 66.65
C ALA A 24 -6.97 -24.87 66.98
N LEU A 25 -8.06 -25.09 67.71
CA LEU A 25 -8.48 -26.43 68.14
C LEU A 25 -9.06 -27.23 66.96
N GLU A 26 -9.84 -26.56 66.12
CA GLU A 26 -10.37 -27.12 64.87
C GLU A 26 -9.22 -27.55 63.96
N VAL A 27 -8.29 -26.65 63.67
CA VAL A 27 -7.11 -26.97 62.84
C VAL A 27 -6.32 -28.16 63.39
N LEU A 28 -6.16 -28.26 64.71
CA LEU A 28 -5.46 -29.37 65.34
C LEU A 28 -6.15 -30.73 65.14
N ILE A 29 -7.48 -30.76 65.07
CA ILE A 29 -8.27 -32.00 65.14
C ILE A 29 -8.77 -32.43 63.76
N THR A 30 -9.02 -31.49 62.85
CA THR A 30 -9.79 -31.76 61.61
C THR A 30 -8.98 -31.60 60.33
N TYR A 31 -7.73 -31.15 60.37
CA TYR A 31 -6.92 -30.92 59.17
C TYR A 31 -5.99 -32.11 58.85
N PRO A 32 -6.38 -33.00 57.92
CA PRO A 32 -5.59 -34.19 57.59
C PRO A 32 -4.21 -33.85 57.00
N GLY A 33 -4.11 -32.74 56.28
CA GLY A 33 -2.83 -32.24 55.74
C GLY A 33 -1.83 -31.92 56.85
N LEU A 34 -2.25 -31.22 57.89
CA LEU A 34 -1.41 -30.87 59.04
C LEU A 34 -0.98 -32.12 59.82
N HIS A 35 -1.91 -33.07 60.04
CA HIS A 35 -1.60 -34.35 60.68
C HIS A 35 -0.55 -35.15 59.91
N ALA A 36 -0.69 -35.21 58.59
CA ALA A 36 0.25 -35.94 57.73
C ALA A 36 1.66 -35.34 57.79
N ILE A 37 1.78 -34.01 57.77
CA ILE A 37 3.06 -33.31 57.87
C ILE A 37 3.69 -33.50 59.26
N PHE A 38 2.90 -33.38 60.33
CA PHE A 38 3.38 -33.59 61.69
C PHE A 38 3.93 -35.01 61.89
N MET A 39 3.17 -36.02 61.47
CA MET A 39 3.61 -37.42 61.52
C MET A 39 4.81 -37.68 60.61
N HIS A 40 4.86 -37.03 59.44
CA HIS A 40 6.02 -37.11 58.56
C HIS A 40 7.28 -36.58 59.26
N ARG A 41 7.25 -35.39 59.88
CA ARG A 41 8.42 -34.82 60.58
C ARG A 41 8.96 -35.77 61.67
N ILE A 42 8.08 -36.42 62.42
CA ILE A 42 8.46 -37.46 63.40
C ILE A 42 9.10 -38.66 62.68
N SER A 43 8.44 -39.19 61.66
CA SER A 43 8.94 -40.35 60.90
C SER A 43 10.29 -40.07 60.22
N HIS A 44 10.48 -38.87 59.69
CA HIS A 44 11.69 -38.41 59.04
C HIS A 44 12.86 -38.26 60.02
N ALA A 45 12.58 -37.77 61.24
CA ALA A 45 13.58 -37.74 62.32
C ALA A 45 14.03 -39.17 62.72
N LEU A 46 13.10 -40.13 62.80
CA LEU A 46 13.43 -41.53 63.06
C LEU A 46 14.19 -42.17 61.89
N TRP A 47 13.83 -41.83 60.65
CA TRP A 47 14.50 -42.25 59.42
C TRP A 47 15.96 -41.76 59.37
N LYS A 48 16.21 -40.49 59.69
CA LYS A 48 17.56 -39.91 59.79
C LYS A 48 18.42 -40.60 60.86
N ARG A 49 17.80 -41.14 61.92
CA ARG A 49 18.47 -41.96 62.96
C ARG A 49 18.69 -43.42 62.55
N ARG A 50 18.37 -43.79 61.30
CA ARG A 50 18.49 -45.16 60.73
C ARG A 50 17.74 -46.22 61.54
N ILE A 51 16.62 -45.85 62.16
CA ILE A 51 15.75 -46.80 62.85
C ILE A 51 15.02 -47.65 61.80
N PRO A 52 15.16 -48.99 61.82
CA PRO A 52 14.60 -49.84 60.78
C PRO A 52 13.08 -50.00 60.95
N PHE A 53 12.35 -50.07 59.83
CA PHE A 53 10.91 -50.34 59.69
C PHE A 53 9.91 -49.35 60.33
N ILE A 54 10.20 -48.79 61.52
CA ILE A 54 9.30 -47.90 62.28
C ILE A 54 8.88 -46.66 61.47
N PRO A 55 9.79 -45.92 60.79
CA PRO A 55 9.39 -44.76 60.00
C PRO A 55 8.41 -45.11 58.89
N ARG A 56 8.61 -46.26 58.23
CA ARG A 56 7.77 -46.72 57.12
C ARG A 56 6.40 -47.18 57.62
N LEU A 57 6.35 -47.84 58.77
CA LEU A 57 5.09 -48.19 59.43
C LEU A 57 4.27 -46.95 59.77
N PHE A 58 4.89 -45.90 60.31
CA PHE A 58 4.20 -44.63 60.60
C PHE A 58 3.67 -43.96 59.33
N SER A 59 4.44 -43.97 58.24
CA SER A 59 3.96 -43.47 56.94
C SER A 59 2.70 -44.21 56.45
N HIS A 60 2.63 -45.54 56.62
CA HIS A 60 1.44 -46.32 56.26
C HIS A 60 0.23 -46.05 57.16
N ILE A 61 0.45 -45.89 58.47
CA ILE A 61 -0.62 -45.52 59.42
C ILE A 61 -1.17 -44.14 59.06
N THR A 62 -0.29 -43.16 58.83
CA THR A 62 -0.68 -41.81 58.40
C THR A 62 -1.49 -41.84 57.11
N ARG A 63 -1.05 -42.62 56.11
CA ARG A 63 -1.78 -42.81 54.86
C ARG A 63 -3.19 -43.36 55.08
N PHE A 64 -3.34 -44.34 55.98
CA PHE A 64 -4.65 -44.94 56.28
C PHE A 64 -5.63 -43.92 56.85
N PHE A 65 -5.18 -43.02 57.74
CA PHE A 65 -6.04 -42.02 58.37
C PHE A 65 -6.27 -40.76 57.54
N THR A 66 -5.28 -40.32 56.76
CA THR A 66 -5.31 -39.01 56.09
C THR A 66 -5.53 -39.11 54.57
N GLY A 67 -5.30 -40.28 53.97
CA GLY A 67 -5.29 -40.45 52.52
C GLY A 67 -4.05 -39.85 51.83
N ILE A 68 -3.08 -39.32 52.60
CA ILE A 68 -1.83 -38.71 52.11
C ILE A 68 -0.69 -39.70 52.31
N GLU A 69 0.04 -40.04 51.24
CA GLU A 69 1.24 -40.87 51.30
C GLU A 69 2.49 -39.99 51.21
N ILE A 70 3.24 -39.87 52.31
CA ILE A 70 4.55 -39.21 52.34
C ILE A 70 5.61 -40.23 52.73
N HIS A 71 6.58 -40.48 51.85
CA HIS A 71 7.70 -41.36 52.19
C HIS A 71 8.58 -40.73 53.29
N PRO A 72 9.01 -41.49 54.33
CA PRO A 72 9.83 -40.93 55.41
C PRO A 72 11.17 -40.32 54.96
N GLY A 73 11.70 -40.80 53.84
CA GLY A 73 12.93 -40.28 53.23
C GLY A 73 12.81 -38.93 52.52
N ALA A 74 11.59 -38.45 52.24
CA ALA A 74 11.40 -37.16 51.60
C ALA A 74 11.87 -36.02 52.52
N GLU A 75 12.42 -34.96 51.93
CA GLU A 75 12.85 -33.76 52.67
C GLU A 75 11.85 -32.64 52.43
N ILE A 76 11.27 -32.10 53.51
CA ILE A 76 10.21 -31.09 53.45
C ILE A 76 10.57 -29.87 54.29
N GLY A 77 10.68 -28.72 53.63
CA GLY A 77 10.90 -27.43 54.25
C GLY A 77 9.77 -26.97 55.18
N PRO A 78 9.99 -25.95 56.01
CA PRO A 78 8.93 -25.34 56.83
C PRO A 78 7.89 -24.58 56.00
N GLY A 79 6.67 -24.45 56.53
CA GLY A 79 5.58 -23.69 55.90
C GLY A 79 4.85 -24.46 54.80
N PHE A 80 5.12 -25.76 54.69
CA PHE A 80 4.48 -26.62 53.73
C PHE A 80 3.00 -26.83 54.09
N PHE A 81 2.11 -26.64 53.12
CA PHE A 81 0.68 -26.78 53.32
C PHE A 81 0.10 -27.75 52.29
N ILE A 82 -0.71 -28.70 52.75
CA ILE A 82 -1.44 -29.63 51.89
C ILE A 82 -2.92 -29.34 52.08
N ASP A 83 -3.53 -28.74 51.07
CA ASP A 83 -4.94 -28.42 51.04
C ASP A 83 -5.73 -29.59 50.43
N HIS A 84 -6.82 -29.99 51.11
CA HIS A 84 -7.66 -31.12 50.72
C HIS A 84 -6.93 -32.45 50.40
N GLY A 85 -5.83 -32.80 51.08
CA GLY A 85 -4.81 -33.78 50.64
C GLY A 85 -5.15 -35.23 50.23
N MET A 86 -6.40 -35.65 50.08
CA MET A 86 -6.76 -36.99 49.61
C MET A 86 -6.03 -37.35 48.29
N GLY A 87 -5.34 -38.49 48.28
CA GLY A 87 -4.66 -39.01 47.09
C GLY A 87 -3.32 -38.32 46.75
N VAL A 88 -2.77 -37.51 47.67
CA VAL A 88 -1.42 -36.95 47.52
C VAL A 88 -0.37 -38.04 47.74
N VAL A 89 0.59 -38.16 46.82
CA VAL A 89 1.68 -39.14 46.87
C VAL A 89 3.03 -38.44 46.70
N ILE A 90 3.88 -38.54 47.73
CA ILE A 90 5.22 -37.96 47.78
C ILE A 90 6.25 -39.08 47.94
N GLY A 91 7.10 -39.25 46.93
CA GLY A 91 8.07 -40.34 46.89
C GLY A 91 9.35 -40.09 47.68
N GLU A 92 10.14 -41.16 47.83
CA GLU A 92 11.29 -41.25 48.75
C GLU A 92 12.34 -40.16 48.65
N THR A 93 12.74 -39.79 47.44
CA THR A 93 13.84 -38.85 47.21
C THR A 93 13.32 -37.47 46.82
N THR A 94 12.08 -37.14 47.19
CA THR A 94 11.48 -35.83 46.92
C THR A 94 12.08 -34.80 47.86
N GLU A 95 12.42 -33.63 47.33
CA GLU A 95 12.81 -32.46 48.10
C GLU A 95 11.79 -31.36 47.86
N ILE A 96 11.27 -30.75 48.93
CA ILE A 96 10.29 -29.67 48.87
C ILE A 96 10.85 -28.48 49.66
N GLY A 97 10.95 -27.33 49.00
CA GLY A 97 11.39 -26.07 49.60
C GLY A 97 10.39 -25.48 50.59
N GLU A 98 10.66 -24.26 51.03
CA GLU A 98 9.81 -23.55 52.01
C GLU A 98 8.49 -23.09 51.40
N ASP A 99 7.46 -22.99 52.24
CA ASP A 99 6.20 -22.32 51.91
C ASP A 99 5.49 -22.88 50.66
N CYS A 100 5.64 -24.17 50.38
CA CYS A 100 4.99 -24.83 49.24
C CYS A 100 3.53 -25.24 49.54
N LEU A 101 2.70 -25.31 48.50
CA LEU A 101 1.29 -25.70 48.58
C LEU A 101 0.99 -26.85 47.60
N LEU A 102 0.39 -27.92 48.10
CA LEU A 102 -0.14 -29.02 47.29
C LEU A 102 -1.64 -29.16 47.51
N TYR A 103 -2.36 -29.36 46.41
CA TYR A 103 -3.76 -29.73 46.43
C TYR A 103 -3.95 -31.26 46.34
N GLN A 104 -5.20 -31.71 46.42
CA GLN A 104 -5.59 -33.11 46.36
C GLN A 104 -5.14 -33.82 45.07
N GLY A 105 -4.84 -35.12 45.16
CA GLY A 105 -4.49 -35.96 44.00
C GLY A 105 -3.14 -35.67 43.34
N VAL A 106 -2.28 -34.85 43.95
CA VAL A 106 -0.95 -34.55 43.40
C VAL A 106 -0.01 -35.75 43.56
N THR A 107 0.76 -36.04 42.52
CA THR A 107 1.79 -37.10 42.53
C THR A 107 3.18 -36.52 42.26
N LEU A 108 4.08 -36.62 43.24
CA LEU A 108 5.51 -36.36 43.11
C LEU A 108 6.22 -37.71 42.96
N GLY A 109 6.27 -38.19 41.72
CA GLY A 109 6.60 -39.56 41.37
C GLY A 109 7.99 -39.72 40.76
N GLY A 110 8.56 -40.92 40.89
CA GLY A 110 9.83 -41.26 40.26
C GLY A 110 9.67 -41.84 38.86
N THR A 111 10.64 -41.58 37.99
CA THR A 111 10.75 -42.25 36.69
C THR A 111 11.87 -43.28 36.75
N GLY A 112 11.55 -44.57 36.63
CA GLY A 112 12.55 -45.66 36.59
C GLY A 112 12.76 -46.42 37.92
N LYS A 113 13.69 -47.39 37.89
CA LYS A 113 14.05 -48.28 39.03
C LYS A 113 15.47 -48.02 39.57
N ASP A 114 16.16 -46.99 39.08
CA ASP A 114 17.55 -46.73 39.41
C ASP A 114 17.74 -46.31 40.87
N VAL A 115 18.91 -46.67 41.42
CA VAL A 115 19.28 -46.39 42.81
C VAL A 115 19.87 -44.97 42.87
N GLY A 116 19.06 -43.99 43.32
CA GLY A 116 19.48 -42.59 43.44
C GLY A 116 18.33 -41.59 43.49
N LYS A 117 18.62 -40.30 43.20
CA LYS A 117 17.61 -39.24 43.06
C LYS A 117 16.70 -39.59 41.87
N ARG A 118 15.42 -39.81 42.13
CA ARG A 118 14.43 -40.27 41.13
C ARG A 118 13.15 -39.45 41.14
N HIS A 119 12.86 -38.75 42.24
CA HIS A 119 11.69 -37.90 42.44
C HIS A 119 12.04 -36.42 42.26
N PRO A 120 11.05 -35.53 42.07
CA PRO A 120 11.33 -34.12 41.80
C PRO A 120 11.88 -33.35 43.02
N THR A 121 12.50 -32.21 42.72
CA THR A 121 12.87 -31.17 43.70
C THR A 121 12.01 -29.93 43.44
N LEU A 122 11.23 -29.50 44.42
CA LEU A 122 10.46 -28.25 44.38
C LEU A 122 11.25 -27.15 45.11
N GLY A 123 11.37 -25.99 44.47
CA GLY A 123 11.88 -24.76 45.07
C GLY A 123 10.95 -24.20 46.14
N ASN A 124 11.18 -22.95 46.54
CA ASN A 124 10.38 -22.25 47.52
C ASN A 124 9.11 -21.66 46.89
N ASN A 125 8.03 -21.52 47.67
CA ASN A 125 6.78 -20.90 47.22
C ASN A 125 6.15 -21.55 45.98
N VAL A 126 6.31 -22.88 45.83
CA VAL A 126 5.72 -23.62 44.72
C VAL A 126 4.27 -24.01 45.05
N VAL A 127 3.35 -23.74 44.13
CA VAL A 127 1.94 -24.14 44.23
C VAL A 127 1.65 -25.20 43.19
N VAL A 128 1.13 -26.35 43.61
CA VAL A 128 0.83 -27.47 42.73
C VAL A 128 -0.66 -27.79 42.78
N GLY A 129 -1.36 -27.46 41.68
CA GLY A 129 -2.79 -27.61 41.54
C GLY A 129 -3.28 -29.06 41.59
N THR A 130 -4.58 -29.21 41.85
CA THR A 130 -5.27 -30.49 42.02
C THR A 130 -4.95 -31.48 40.90
N GLY A 131 -4.60 -32.72 41.24
CA GLY A 131 -4.40 -33.83 40.30
C GLY A 131 -3.10 -33.80 39.49
N ALA A 132 -2.27 -32.76 39.62
CA ALA A 132 -1.04 -32.62 38.86
C ALA A 132 -0.01 -33.72 39.16
N LYS A 133 0.80 -34.09 38.17
CA LYS A 133 1.81 -35.14 38.26
C LYS A 133 3.17 -34.57 37.86
N ILE A 134 4.11 -34.56 38.79
CA ILE A 134 5.49 -34.13 38.57
C ILE A 134 6.35 -35.38 38.68
N LEU A 135 6.94 -35.80 37.56
CA LEU A 135 7.57 -37.10 37.45
C LEU A 135 9.05 -36.98 37.08
N GLY A 136 9.89 -37.71 37.82
CA GLY A 136 11.32 -37.84 37.57
C GLY A 136 12.20 -36.87 38.38
N PRO A 137 13.53 -36.99 38.25
CA PRO A 137 14.50 -36.16 38.97
C PRO A 137 14.63 -34.76 38.36
N ILE A 138 13.51 -34.04 38.26
CA ILE A 138 13.44 -32.69 37.69
C ILE A 138 13.36 -31.64 38.80
N ARG A 139 13.94 -30.47 38.55
CA ARG A 139 13.86 -29.31 39.44
C ARG A 139 12.78 -28.35 38.98
N ILE A 140 11.90 -27.99 39.90
CA ILE A 140 10.94 -26.89 39.78
C ILE A 140 11.52 -25.70 40.56
N GLY A 141 11.66 -24.55 39.90
CA GLY A 141 12.20 -23.34 40.48
C GLY A 141 11.34 -22.71 41.57
N ASP A 142 11.79 -21.57 42.08
CA ASP A 142 11.09 -20.80 43.11
C ASP A 142 9.91 -20.03 42.51
N TYR A 143 8.84 -19.84 43.29
CA TYR A 143 7.62 -19.11 42.88
C TYR A 143 6.94 -19.68 41.63
N VAL A 144 6.98 -21.01 41.47
CA VAL A 144 6.35 -21.70 40.33
C VAL A 144 4.94 -22.13 40.68
N LYS A 145 4.02 -21.96 39.73
CA LYS A 145 2.64 -22.45 39.82
C LYS A 145 2.38 -23.53 38.77
N ILE A 146 1.89 -24.68 39.21
CA ILE A 146 1.54 -25.80 38.34
C ILE A 146 0.01 -25.91 38.32
N GLY A 147 -0.57 -25.85 37.12
CA GLY A 147 -2.01 -25.95 36.93
C GLY A 147 -2.57 -27.33 37.28
N ALA A 148 -3.87 -27.37 37.55
CA ALA A 148 -4.58 -28.62 37.82
C ALA A 148 -4.40 -29.64 36.67
N ASN A 149 -4.32 -30.93 37.02
CA ASN A 149 -4.15 -32.08 36.12
C ASN A 149 -2.92 -32.04 35.19
N SER A 150 -1.99 -31.11 35.40
CA SER A 150 -0.84 -30.97 34.52
C SER A 150 0.18 -32.10 34.73
N VAL A 151 0.80 -32.58 33.66
CA VAL A 151 1.83 -33.64 33.73
C VAL A 151 3.19 -33.04 33.40
N VAL A 152 3.98 -32.75 34.43
CA VAL A 152 5.27 -32.08 34.33
C VAL A 152 6.40 -33.11 34.26
N LEU A 153 7.04 -33.16 33.09
CA LEU A 153 8.14 -34.09 32.78
C LEU A 153 9.49 -33.40 32.57
N LYS A 154 9.53 -32.06 32.63
CA LYS A 154 10.72 -31.24 32.36
C LYS A 154 10.90 -30.20 33.47
N PRO A 155 12.15 -29.77 33.76
CA PRO A 155 12.41 -28.71 34.72
C PRO A 155 11.67 -27.41 34.37
N ALA A 156 11.24 -26.67 35.40
CA ALA A 156 10.59 -25.38 35.26
C ALA A 156 11.44 -24.30 35.96
N PRO A 157 11.74 -23.16 35.30
CA PRO A 157 12.52 -22.08 35.90
C PRO A 157 11.71 -21.28 36.94
N ASP A 158 12.39 -20.47 37.74
CA ASP A 158 11.76 -19.59 38.72
C ASP A 158 10.71 -18.66 38.07
N TYR A 159 9.68 -18.27 38.85
CA TYR A 159 8.60 -17.37 38.44
C TYR A 159 7.84 -17.82 37.18
N SER A 160 7.57 -19.13 37.07
CA SER A 160 6.88 -19.70 35.91
C SER A 160 5.52 -20.32 36.24
N ILE A 161 4.67 -20.39 35.23
CA ILE A 161 3.39 -21.10 35.29
C ILE A 161 3.44 -22.26 34.29
N VAL A 162 3.17 -23.47 34.77
CA VAL A 162 3.18 -24.71 33.98
C VAL A 162 1.79 -25.30 33.93
N VAL A 163 1.23 -25.50 32.73
CA VAL A 163 -0.08 -26.17 32.57
C VAL A 163 -0.09 -27.15 31.39
N GLY A 164 -1.03 -28.11 31.40
CA GLY A 164 -1.30 -29.02 30.29
C GLY A 164 -0.68 -30.41 30.42
N ILE A 165 -0.96 -31.28 29.43
CA ILE A 165 -0.48 -32.66 29.34
C ILE A 165 0.08 -32.89 27.92
N PRO A 166 1.41 -33.00 27.72
CA PRO A 166 2.47 -32.73 28.71
C PRO A 166 2.53 -31.24 29.08
N GLY A 167 2.93 -30.95 30.32
CA GLY A 167 2.99 -29.61 30.89
C GLY A 167 3.94 -28.69 30.12
N ARG A 168 3.45 -27.51 29.73
CA ARG A 168 4.21 -26.47 29.02
C ARG A 168 4.25 -25.20 29.86
N ILE A 169 5.37 -24.48 29.76
CA ILE A 169 5.55 -23.18 30.40
C ILE A 169 4.85 -22.13 29.54
N ILE A 170 3.84 -21.43 30.07
CA ILE A 170 2.98 -20.56 29.26
C ILE A 170 3.47 -19.11 29.14
N LYS A 171 4.16 -18.54 30.13
CA LYS A 171 4.74 -17.18 30.00
C LYS A 171 5.82 -16.91 31.04
N LYS A 172 6.83 -16.15 30.63
CA LYS A 172 7.85 -15.49 31.47
C LYS A 172 7.55 -13.98 31.37
N LYS A 173 6.82 -13.39 32.32
CA LYS A 173 6.67 -11.92 32.39
C LYS A 173 6.68 -11.41 33.84
N ILE A 174 7.27 -10.23 33.95
CA ILE A 174 7.72 -9.46 35.11
C ILE A 174 6.62 -9.31 36.17
N VAL A 175 6.97 -9.67 37.41
CA VAL A 175 6.15 -9.47 38.61
C VAL A 175 5.99 -7.98 38.88
N ARG A 176 4.76 -7.47 38.92
CA ARG A 176 4.45 -6.17 39.55
C ARG A 176 4.53 -6.35 41.07
N ILE A 177 5.41 -5.60 41.73
CA ILE A 177 5.53 -5.58 43.19
C ILE A 177 4.55 -4.53 43.72
N GLU A 178 3.56 -4.94 44.50
CA GLU A 178 2.80 -4.04 45.38
C GLU A 178 3.31 -4.17 46.83
N GLU A 179 3.04 -3.16 47.68
CA GLU A 179 3.60 -2.96 49.02
C GLU A 179 3.40 -4.12 50.04
N ARG A 180 2.68 -5.19 49.70
CA ARG A 180 2.47 -6.37 50.56
C ARG A 180 2.96 -7.71 49.97
N GLY A 181 3.74 -7.69 48.89
CA GLY A 181 4.30 -8.89 48.25
C GLY A 181 3.42 -9.47 47.13
N PRO A 182 3.91 -10.47 46.37
CA PRO A 182 3.26 -10.95 45.16
C PRO A 182 2.04 -11.83 45.48
N VAL A 183 0.84 -11.32 45.22
CA VAL A 183 -0.40 -12.10 45.25
C VAL A 183 -1.07 -12.02 43.88
N GLU A 184 -1.05 -13.14 43.15
CA GLU A 184 -1.94 -13.34 42.01
C GLU A 184 -2.67 -14.66 42.23
N SER A 185 -3.98 -14.60 42.49
CA SER A 185 -4.83 -15.79 42.58
C SER A 185 -4.94 -16.42 41.20
N LEU A 186 -4.58 -17.71 41.06
CA LEU A 186 -4.85 -18.49 39.86
C LEU A 186 -6.36 -18.42 39.56
N ASN A 187 -6.74 -17.70 38.50
CA ASN A 187 -8.11 -17.70 38.04
C ASN A 187 -8.36 -18.98 37.24
N HIS A 188 -8.83 -20.02 37.93
CA HIS A 188 -9.13 -21.33 37.33
C HIS A 188 -10.17 -21.30 36.20
N VAL A 189 -10.89 -20.19 36.03
CA VAL A 189 -11.90 -20.00 34.98
C VAL A 189 -11.28 -19.49 33.67
N ARG A 190 -10.15 -18.79 33.71
CA ARG A 190 -9.46 -18.25 32.52
C ARG A 190 -8.00 -18.63 32.57
N LEU A 191 -7.72 -19.90 32.28
CA LEU A 191 -6.37 -20.34 31.98
C LEU A 191 -6.09 -20.08 30.50
N PRO A 192 -4.98 -19.42 30.13
CA PRO A 192 -4.58 -19.33 28.73
C PRO A 192 -4.40 -20.74 28.15
N ASP A 193 -5.16 -21.07 27.11
CA ASP A 193 -5.06 -22.34 26.39
C ASP A 193 -4.05 -22.18 25.23
N PRO A 194 -2.88 -22.84 25.30
CA PRO A 194 -1.87 -22.77 24.25
C PRO A 194 -2.33 -23.41 22.94
N VAL A 195 -3.42 -24.19 22.93
CA VAL A 195 -4.06 -24.69 21.71
C VAL A 195 -4.93 -23.61 21.08
N GLU A 196 -5.72 -22.89 21.88
CA GLU A 196 -6.56 -21.77 21.42
C GLU A 196 -5.69 -20.65 20.84
N GLU A 197 -4.65 -20.20 21.54
CA GLU A 197 -3.70 -19.19 21.02
C GLU A 197 -3.06 -19.64 19.69
N ARG A 198 -2.78 -20.94 19.53
CA ARG A 198 -2.21 -21.48 18.28
C ARG A 198 -3.24 -21.59 17.16
N LEU A 199 -4.49 -21.90 17.48
CA LEU A 199 -5.58 -21.91 16.52
C LEU A 199 -5.83 -20.49 15.99
N ASP A 200 -5.79 -19.48 16.87
CA ASP A 200 -5.90 -18.08 16.48
C ASP A 200 -4.73 -17.65 15.57
N GLU A 201 -3.48 -18.00 15.92
CA GLU A 201 -2.32 -17.74 15.07
C GLU A 201 -2.43 -18.44 13.70
N ILE A 202 -2.95 -19.66 13.66
CA ILE A 202 -3.20 -20.41 12.42
C ILE A 202 -4.33 -19.76 11.62
N MET A 203 -5.41 -19.30 12.25
CA MET A 203 -6.49 -18.59 11.58
C MET A 203 -6.00 -17.27 10.97
N GLU A 204 -5.19 -16.49 11.70
CA GLU A 204 -4.55 -15.29 11.14
C GLU A 204 -3.58 -15.61 10.00
N TYR A 205 -2.88 -16.75 10.07
CA TYR A 205 -2.01 -17.19 8.99
C TYR A 205 -2.79 -17.64 7.75
N ILE A 206 -3.87 -18.40 7.93
CA ILE A 206 -4.80 -18.80 6.86
C ILE A 206 -5.40 -17.56 6.21
N ALA A 207 -5.93 -16.61 6.99
CA ALA A 207 -6.49 -15.37 6.47
C ALA A 207 -5.46 -14.57 5.63
N ARG A 208 -4.21 -14.46 6.10
CA ARG A 208 -3.12 -13.83 5.32
C ARG A 208 -2.80 -14.59 4.04
N LEU A 209 -2.82 -15.93 4.08
CA LEU A 209 -2.60 -16.75 2.90
C LEU A 209 -3.78 -16.63 1.92
N GLU A 210 -5.02 -16.61 2.39
CA GLU A 210 -6.20 -16.36 1.58
C GLU A 210 -6.12 -14.99 0.91
N THR A 211 -5.83 -13.90 1.63
CA THR A 211 -5.62 -12.59 1.02
C THR A 211 -4.47 -12.58 0.00
N LYS A 212 -3.39 -13.33 0.25
CA LYS A 212 -2.26 -13.44 -0.67
C LYS A 212 -2.62 -14.26 -1.90
N ILE A 213 -3.37 -15.34 -1.72
CA ILE A 213 -3.90 -16.18 -2.79
C ILE A 213 -4.90 -15.35 -3.61
N GLU A 214 -5.82 -14.62 -3.01
CA GLU A 214 -6.77 -13.73 -3.70
C GLU A 214 -6.07 -12.60 -4.48
N LYS A 215 -4.97 -12.05 -3.94
CA LYS A 215 -4.10 -11.12 -4.67
C LYS A 215 -3.33 -11.81 -5.80
N LEU A 216 -2.97 -13.09 -5.67
CA LEU A 216 -2.26 -13.87 -6.68
C LEU A 216 -3.19 -14.49 -7.73
N GLU A 217 -4.45 -14.70 -7.38
CA GLU A 217 -5.52 -15.32 -8.17
C GLU A 217 -6.48 -14.27 -8.75
N GLY A 218 -6.37 -12.99 -8.39
CA GLY A 218 -7.12 -11.89 -9.00
C GLY A 218 -8.62 -11.99 -8.75
N LYS A 219 -9.03 -11.94 -7.48
CA LYS A 219 -10.47 -11.85 -7.10
C LYS A 219 -11.06 -10.43 -7.16
N GLY A 220 -10.32 -9.44 -7.64
CA GLY A 220 -10.94 -8.39 -8.47
C GLY A 220 -10.86 -8.92 -9.90
N GLY A 221 -11.99 -9.05 -10.60
CA GLY A 221 -12.04 -9.71 -11.91
C GLY A 221 -10.85 -9.35 -12.81
N ILE A 222 -10.35 -10.30 -13.60
CA ILE A 222 -9.11 -10.12 -14.39
C ILE A 222 -9.17 -8.79 -15.14
N MET A 223 -8.24 -7.87 -14.81
CA MET A 223 -8.14 -6.55 -15.44
C MET A 223 -8.19 -6.71 -16.95
N LYS A 224 -8.97 -5.88 -17.62
CA LYS A 224 -9.13 -5.91 -19.07
C LYS A 224 -8.57 -4.64 -19.68
N VAL A 225 -7.93 -4.79 -20.82
CA VAL A 225 -7.41 -3.66 -21.61
C VAL A 225 -7.91 -3.77 -23.03
N PHE A 226 -8.31 -2.66 -23.64
CA PHE A 226 -8.68 -2.65 -25.04
C PHE A 226 -7.44 -2.73 -25.90
N ASN A 227 -7.34 -3.82 -26.64
CA ASN A 227 -6.24 -4.04 -27.57
C ASN A 227 -6.63 -3.55 -28.95
N THR A 228 -5.94 -2.54 -29.46
CA THR A 228 -6.21 -1.99 -30.82
C THR A 228 -6.07 -3.06 -31.89
N MET A 229 -5.13 -3.99 -31.73
CA MET A 229 -4.91 -5.11 -32.65
C MET A 229 -6.17 -5.97 -32.82
N SER A 230 -6.82 -6.37 -31.73
CA SER A 230 -8.03 -7.20 -31.79
C SER A 230 -9.33 -6.39 -31.84
N GLY A 231 -9.28 -5.10 -31.49
CA GLY A 231 -10.40 -4.17 -31.40
C GLY A 231 -11.45 -4.56 -30.37
N ARG A 232 -11.06 -5.27 -29.31
CA ARG A 232 -11.90 -5.61 -28.16
C ARG A 232 -11.11 -5.51 -26.85
N LYS A 233 -11.82 -5.49 -25.73
CA LYS A 233 -11.21 -5.64 -24.40
C LYS A 233 -10.73 -7.08 -24.22
N GLU A 234 -9.49 -7.24 -23.82
CA GLU A 234 -8.83 -8.53 -23.56
C GLU A 234 -8.34 -8.58 -22.13
N ASP A 235 -8.32 -9.78 -21.56
CA ASP A 235 -7.75 -10.03 -20.25
C ASP A 235 -6.26 -9.65 -20.25
N PHE A 236 -5.87 -8.81 -19.31
CA PHE A 236 -4.50 -8.34 -19.15
C PHE A 236 -3.66 -9.39 -18.42
N SER A 237 -2.60 -9.82 -19.08
CA SER A 237 -1.65 -10.77 -18.55
C SER A 237 -0.27 -10.42 -19.08
N PRO A 238 0.70 -10.08 -18.22
CA PRO A 238 2.04 -9.74 -18.69
C PRO A 238 2.76 -10.96 -19.28
N LEU A 239 3.73 -10.70 -20.17
CA LEU A 239 4.65 -11.67 -20.76
C LEU A 239 5.49 -12.36 -19.67
N VAL A 240 5.89 -11.61 -18.64
CA VAL A 240 6.59 -12.13 -17.46
C VAL A 240 5.76 -11.84 -16.21
N ARG A 241 5.43 -12.88 -15.44
CA ARG A 241 4.59 -12.75 -14.24
C ARG A 241 5.13 -11.66 -13.31
N GLY A 242 4.29 -10.67 -13.00
CA GLY A 242 4.60 -9.58 -12.08
C GLY A 242 5.44 -8.43 -12.65
N ARG A 243 5.86 -8.48 -13.92
CA ARG A 243 6.60 -7.39 -14.59
C ARG A 243 5.85 -6.90 -15.81
N VAL A 244 5.87 -5.59 -16.06
CA VAL A 244 5.22 -4.98 -17.23
C VAL A 244 6.19 -4.01 -17.92
N GLY A 245 6.49 -4.27 -19.19
CA GLY A 245 7.22 -3.36 -20.07
C GLY A 245 6.28 -2.51 -20.92
N ILE A 246 6.36 -1.19 -20.77
CA ILE A 246 5.53 -0.22 -21.51
C ILE A 246 6.45 0.61 -22.39
N TYR A 247 6.18 0.65 -23.69
CA TYR A 247 6.76 1.63 -24.61
C TYR A 247 5.64 2.58 -25.09
N ALA A 248 5.79 3.88 -24.86
CA ALA A 248 4.89 4.86 -25.48
C ALA A 248 5.69 5.84 -26.32
N CYS A 249 5.27 6.03 -27.57
CA CYS A 249 5.90 6.98 -28.48
C CYS A 249 5.84 8.39 -27.91
N GLY A 250 7.00 9.04 -27.79
CA GLY A 250 7.11 10.40 -27.28
C GLY A 250 6.87 11.44 -28.37
N VAL A 251 7.48 12.62 -28.18
CA VAL A 251 7.28 13.78 -29.06
C VAL A 251 8.48 14.01 -29.98
N THR A 252 8.21 14.60 -31.15
CA THR A 252 9.24 15.24 -31.97
C THR A 252 9.57 16.61 -31.38
N VAL A 253 10.81 16.84 -30.97
CA VAL A 253 11.22 18.03 -30.21
C VAL A 253 11.61 19.19 -31.11
N TYR A 254 10.65 19.70 -31.87
CA TYR A 254 10.81 20.84 -32.79
C TYR A 254 10.00 22.08 -32.39
N ASP A 255 9.12 21.96 -31.40
CA ASP A 255 8.24 23.03 -30.97
C ASP A 255 7.65 22.77 -29.57
N TYR A 256 6.95 23.77 -29.01
CA TYR A 256 6.23 23.64 -27.75
C TYR A 256 5.11 22.60 -27.80
N CYS A 257 4.86 21.97 -26.65
CA CYS A 257 3.81 20.98 -26.52
C CYS A 257 2.43 21.63 -26.42
N HIS A 258 1.44 20.92 -26.95
CA HIS A 258 0.03 21.27 -26.85
C HIS A 258 -0.72 20.29 -25.97
N ILE A 259 -1.99 20.60 -25.69
CA ILE A 259 -2.84 19.77 -24.84
C ILE A 259 -3.02 18.33 -25.36
N GLY A 260 -2.87 18.10 -26.67
CA GLY A 260 -2.85 16.74 -27.23
C GLY A 260 -1.66 15.90 -26.74
N HIS A 261 -0.46 16.49 -26.66
CA HIS A 261 0.70 15.84 -26.06
C HIS A 261 0.53 15.65 -24.56
N ALA A 262 -0.04 16.65 -23.86
CA ALA A 262 -0.36 16.55 -22.43
C ALA A 262 -1.28 15.36 -22.15
N ARG A 263 -2.32 15.17 -22.97
CA ARG A 263 -3.25 14.05 -22.85
C ARG A 263 -2.54 12.71 -22.95
N SER A 264 -1.70 12.51 -23.97
CA SER A 264 -0.96 11.25 -24.11
C SER A 264 -0.07 11.01 -22.89
N ALA A 265 0.68 12.03 -22.46
CA ALA A 265 1.57 11.94 -21.31
C ALA A 265 0.84 11.63 -19.99
N ILE A 266 -0.30 12.27 -19.74
CA ILE A 266 -1.14 12.03 -18.54
C ILE A 266 -1.75 10.63 -18.56
N VAL A 267 -2.24 10.16 -19.71
CA VAL A 267 -2.83 8.81 -19.83
C VAL A 267 -1.80 7.74 -19.48
N PHE A 268 -0.60 7.80 -20.06
CA PHE A 268 0.44 6.80 -19.77
C PHE A 268 1.03 6.94 -18.36
N ASP A 269 1.03 8.14 -17.77
CA ASP A 269 1.36 8.35 -16.36
C ASP A 269 0.34 7.66 -15.44
N VAL A 270 -0.96 7.80 -15.69
CA VAL A 270 -2.01 7.09 -14.91
C VAL A 270 -1.92 5.58 -15.10
N ILE A 271 -1.73 5.08 -16.33
CA ILE A 271 -1.56 3.64 -16.58
C ILE A 271 -0.38 3.10 -15.78
N LYS A 272 0.78 3.78 -15.82
CA LYS A 272 1.97 3.41 -15.05
C LYS A 272 1.69 3.39 -13.55
N ARG A 273 1.03 4.42 -13.02
CA ARG A 273 0.69 4.53 -11.59
C ARG A 273 -0.27 3.44 -11.15
N TYR A 274 -1.31 3.16 -11.93
CA TYR A 274 -2.29 2.13 -11.60
C TYR A 274 -1.68 0.73 -11.63
N LEU A 275 -0.85 0.41 -12.62
CA LEU A 275 -0.14 -0.88 -12.66
C LEU A 275 0.80 -1.05 -11.47
N ARG A 276 1.49 0.01 -11.04
CA ARG A 276 2.31 -0.01 -9.81
C ARG A 276 1.44 -0.18 -8.55
N TYR A 277 0.29 0.48 -8.49
CA TYR A 277 -0.69 0.31 -7.42
C TYR A 277 -1.20 -1.14 -7.31
N LYS A 278 -1.44 -1.82 -8.44
CA LYS A 278 -1.77 -3.27 -8.47
C LYS A 278 -0.59 -4.19 -8.15
N GLY A 279 0.60 -3.63 -7.89
CA GLY A 279 1.79 -4.38 -7.46
C GLY A 279 2.67 -4.91 -8.58
N PHE A 280 2.51 -4.44 -9.81
CA PHE A 280 3.42 -4.79 -10.91
C PHE A 280 4.74 -4.00 -10.83
N ASP A 281 5.84 -4.68 -11.18
CA ASP A 281 7.13 -4.04 -11.46
C ASP A 281 7.12 -3.48 -12.89
N VAL A 282 6.89 -2.17 -13.02
CA VAL A 282 6.67 -1.50 -14.31
C VAL A 282 7.93 -0.78 -14.77
N THR A 283 8.40 -1.14 -15.97
CA THR A 283 9.41 -0.40 -16.72
C THR A 283 8.73 0.37 -17.86
N TYR A 284 8.66 1.68 -17.74
CA TYR A 284 8.09 2.57 -18.73
C TYR A 284 9.18 3.30 -19.54
N VAL A 285 9.13 3.16 -20.85
CA VAL A 285 10.06 3.78 -21.81
C VAL A 285 9.29 4.75 -22.70
N ARG A 286 9.82 5.98 -22.86
CA ARG A 286 9.29 7.00 -23.77
C ARG A 286 10.42 7.71 -24.49
N ASN A 287 10.46 7.63 -25.81
CA ASN A 287 11.55 8.23 -26.57
C ASN A 287 11.41 9.75 -26.75
N PHE A 288 12.51 10.39 -27.16
CA PHE A 288 12.50 11.68 -27.83
C PHE A 288 12.98 11.50 -29.26
N THR A 289 12.17 11.91 -30.24
CA THR A 289 12.62 12.05 -31.63
C THR A 289 13.33 13.39 -31.74
N ASP A 290 14.65 13.36 -31.57
CA ASP A 290 15.57 14.50 -31.58
C ASP A 290 16.28 14.71 -32.93
N ILE A 291 15.86 13.95 -33.95
CA ILE A 291 16.24 14.12 -35.34
C ILE A 291 15.04 13.88 -36.26
N ASP A 292 14.61 14.89 -37.01
CA ASP A 292 13.51 14.79 -37.98
C ASP A 292 13.56 15.96 -38.98
N ASP A 293 12.88 15.80 -40.10
CA ASP A 293 12.68 16.86 -41.10
C ASP A 293 12.11 18.15 -40.49
N LYS A 294 11.21 18.05 -39.50
CA LYS A 294 10.65 19.20 -38.78
C LYS A 294 11.69 19.93 -37.93
N ILE A 295 12.60 19.21 -37.29
CA ILE A 295 13.65 19.79 -36.45
C ILE A 295 14.66 20.53 -37.33
N ILE A 296 15.05 19.94 -38.46
CA ILE A 296 15.96 20.57 -39.41
C ILE A 296 15.35 21.88 -39.95
N ARG A 297 14.07 21.85 -40.37
CA ARG A 297 13.38 23.07 -40.81
C ARG A 297 13.30 24.13 -39.71
N ARG A 298 12.94 23.76 -38.48
CA ARG A 298 12.91 24.69 -37.34
C ARG A 298 14.29 25.29 -37.05
N ALA A 299 15.35 24.50 -37.17
CA ALA A 299 16.72 24.97 -36.97
C ALA A 299 17.10 26.05 -38.00
N HIS A 300 16.72 25.88 -39.26
CA HIS A 300 16.88 26.91 -40.28
C HIS A 300 16.05 28.17 -39.99
N GLU A 301 14.79 28.01 -39.55
CA GLU A 301 13.91 29.13 -39.16
C GLU A 301 14.46 29.92 -37.97
N GLU A 302 14.97 29.24 -36.94
CA GLU A 302 15.56 29.84 -35.73
C GLU A 302 17.03 30.26 -35.92
N GLN A 303 17.61 30.04 -37.10
CA GLN A 303 19.02 30.32 -37.40
C GLN A 303 19.99 29.69 -36.39
N THR A 304 19.71 28.46 -35.97
CA THR A 304 20.48 27.70 -34.97
C THR A 304 20.76 26.28 -35.45
N THR A 305 21.47 25.49 -34.66
CA THR A 305 21.75 24.07 -34.99
C THR A 305 20.57 23.17 -34.59
N TRP A 306 20.38 22.07 -35.32
CA TRP A 306 19.31 21.10 -35.03
C TRP A 306 19.45 20.48 -33.63
N ASP A 307 20.68 20.30 -33.13
CA ASP A 307 20.93 19.79 -31.77
C ASP A 307 20.56 20.81 -30.68
N ALA A 308 20.70 22.10 -30.97
CA ALA A 308 20.29 23.16 -30.07
C ALA A 308 18.77 23.27 -30.00
N VAL A 309 18.08 23.14 -31.15
CA VAL A 309 16.60 23.05 -31.20
C VAL A 309 16.11 21.87 -30.38
N ALA A 310 16.66 20.68 -30.62
CA ALA A 310 16.23 19.48 -29.90
C ALA A 310 16.46 19.60 -28.38
N ARG A 311 17.63 20.07 -27.94
CA ARG A 311 17.92 20.27 -26.51
C ARG A 311 16.97 21.27 -25.86
N LYS A 312 16.77 22.43 -26.50
CA LYS A 312 15.82 23.45 -26.04
C LYS A 312 14.44 22.86 -25.85
N TYR A 313 13.87 22.22 -26.87
CA TYR A 313 12.50 21.72 -26.78
C TYR A 313 12.33 20.47 -25.90
N ILE A 314 13.40 19.71 -25.63
CA ILE A 314 13.41 18.69 -24.56
C ILE A 314 13.28 19.37 -23.18
N GLU A 315 14.01 20.45 -22.93
CA GLU A 315 13.92 21.20 -21.67
C GLU A 315 12.55 21.87 -21.51
N GLU A 316 12.01 22.45 -22.58
CA GLU A 316 10.67 23.02 -22.58
C GLU A 316 9.60 21.94 -22.36
N TYR A 317 9.77 20.75 -22.95
CA TYR A 317 8.90 19.60 -22.71
C TYR A 317 8.87 19.22 -21.22
N TYR A 318 10.05 19.12 -20.59
CA TYR A 318 10.14 18.83 -19.17
C TYR A 318 9.46 19.91 -18.33
N THR A 319 9.69 21.17 -18.64
CA THR A 319 9.05 22.31 -17.97
C THR A 319 7.52 22.21 -18.04
N ASP A 320 6.96 21.91 -19.21
CA ASP A 320 5.52 21.81 -19.40
C ASP A 320 4.93 20.58 -18.67
N MET A 321 5.59 19.43 -18.77
CA MET A 321 5.12 18.18 -18.15
C MET A 321 5.26 18.18 -16.62
N ASP A 322 6.30 18.84 -16.08
CA ASP A 322 6.48 19.01 -14.63
C ASP A 322 5.38 19.88 -14.04
N ARG A 323 4.98 20.95 -14.73
CA ARG A 323 3.83 21.77 -14.32
C ARG A 323 2.55 20.94 -14.23
N LEU A 324 2.34 19.99 -15.15
CA LEU A 324 1.19 19.07 -15.17
C LEU A 324 1.31 17.90 -14.18
N GLY A 325 2.41 17.80 -13.43
CA GLY A 325 2.65 16.72 -12.48
C GLY A 325 2.89 15.35 -13.13
N VAL A 326 3.27 15.32 -14.40
CA VAL A 326 3.58 14.07 -15.12
C VAL A 326 4.94 13.55 -14.68
N ALA A 327 4.99 12.33 -14.16
CA ALA A 327 6.26 11.72 -13.77
C ALA A 327 7.15 11.41 -14.98
N ARG A 328 8.47 11.37 -14.76
CA ARG A 328 9.42 10.92 -15.78
C ARG A 328 9.17 9.44 -16.15
N ALA A 329 9.46 9.10 -17.41
CA ALA A 329 9.58 7.69 -17.78
C ALA A 329 10.82 7.09 -17.09
N ASP A 330 10.86 5.77 -16.95
CA ASP A 330 12.00 5.10 -16.31
C ASP A 330 13.22 5.10 -17.25
N VAL A 331 12.98 5.11 -18.57
CA VAL A 331 14.00 5.34 -19.60
C VAL A 331 13.47 6.29 -20.66
N GLU A 332 14.26 7.31 -21.02
CA GLU A 332 13.91 8.32 -22.02
C GLU A 332 14.93 8.37 -23.16
N PRO A 333 14.94 7.36 -24.05
CA PRO A 333 15.98 7.26 -25.07
C PRO A 333 15.82 8.31 -26.17
N LYS A 334 16.93 8.84 -26.66
CA LYS A 334 16.96 9.72 -27.83
C LYS A 334 17.28 8.94 -29.10
N ALA A 335 16.68 9.32 -30.21
CA ALA A 335 16.94 8.69 -31.50
C ALA A 335 18.43 8.79 -31.89
N THR A 336 19.06 9.96 -31.67
CA THR A 336 20.49 10.17 -32.00
C THR A 336 21.46 9.31 -31.19
N GLU A 337 21.04 8.80 -30.02
CA GLU A 337 21.85 7.93 -29.16
C GLU A 337 21.78 6.45 -29.55
N HIS A 338 20.87 6.07 -30.46
CA HIS A 338 20.57 4.68 -30.84
C HIS A 338 20.77 4.37 -32.33
N ILE A 339 21.57 5.20 -33.02
CA ILE A 339 21.82 5.07 -34.47
C ILE A 339 22.45 3.71 -34.81
N ARG A 340 23.31 3.18 -33.93
CA ARG A 340 23.95 1.89 -34.14
C ARG A 340 22.91 0.77 -34.19
N GLU A 341 22.02 0.72 -33.21
CA GLU A 341 20.93 -0.24 -33.13
C GLU A 341 20.03 -0.14 -34.36
N MET A 342 19.71 1.07 -34.83
CA MET A 342 18.92 1.28 -36.05
C MET A 342 19.63 0.69 -37.28
N ILE A 343 20.93 0.95 -37.45
CA ILE A 343 21.71 0.38 -38.55
C ILE A 343 21.72 -1.15 -38.50
N GLU A 344 21.84 -1.74 -37.30
CA GLU A 344 21.80 -3.19 -37.12
C GLU A 344 20.46 -3.80 -37.55
N VAL A 345 19.34 -3.18 -37.17
CA VAL A 345 18.00 -3.61 -37.60
C VAL A 345 17.85 -3.51 -39.12
N ILE A 346 18.26 -2.38 -39.71
CA ILE A 346 18.12 -2.15 -41.16
C ILE A 346 18.94 -3.15 -41.97
N ARG A 347 20.19 -3.45 -41.57
CA ARG A 347 21.00 -4.49 -42.22
C ARG A 347 20.29 -5.83 -42.24
N ALA A 348 19.78 -6.26 -41.08
CA ALA A 348 19.06 -7.53 -40.97
C ALA A 348 17.77 -7.55 -41.82
N LEU A 349 17.05 -6.42 -41.93
CA LEU A 349 15.87 -6.33 -42.81
C LEU A 349 16.23 -6.46 -44.29
N ILE A 350 17.37 -5.90 -44.73
CA ILE A 350 17.87 -6.08 -46.10
C ILE A 350 18.27 -7.54 -46.33
N GLU A 351 19.04 -8.14 -45.42
CA GLU A 351 19.49 -9.54 -45.52
C GLU A 351 18.31 -10.52 -45.61
N LYS A 352 17.22 -10.22 -44.91
CA LYS A 352 15.99 -11.02 -44.93
C LYS A 352 15.06 -10.73 -46.12
N GLY A 353 15.39 -9.75 -46.96
CA GLY A 353 14.59 -9.38 -48.14
C GLY A 353 13.39 -8.48 -47.88
N TYR A 354 13.26 -7.89 -46.68
CA TYR A 354 12.18 -6.95 -46.34
C TYR A 354 12.50 -5.49 -46.68
N ALA A 355 13.76 -5.17 -46.95
CA ALA A 355 14.19 -3.81 -47.28
C ALA A 355 15.10 -3.79 -48.52
N TYR A 356 15.15 -2.65 -49.21
CA TYR A 356 15.99 -2.46 -50.39
C TYR A 356 16.64 -1.08 -50.43
N GLU A 357 17.79 -1.02 -51.10
CA GLU A 357 18.54 0.21 -51.36
C GLU A 357 18.01 0.91 -52.63
N SER A 358 17.90 2.24 -52.58
CA SER A 358 17.60 3.10 -53.73
C SER A 358 18.63 4.22 -53.81
N ALA A 359 19.22 4.40 -54.98
CA ALA A 359 20.33 5.34 -55.18
C ALA A 359 19.85 6.79 -55.39
N GLU A 360 20.38 7.70 -54.56
CA GLU A 360 20.13 9.14 -54.58
C GLU A 360 21.46 9.89 -54.49
N ASN A 361 21.87 10.55 -55.59
CA ASN A 361 23.02 11.47 -55.65
C ASN A 361 24.34 10.93 -55.04
N GLY A 362 24.67 9.65 -55.26
CA GLY A 362 25.92 9.03 -54.79
C GLY A 362 25.84 8.40 -53.39
N ASN A 363 24.82 8.72 -52.60
CA ASN A 363 24.44 7.99 -51.39
C ASN A 363 23.24 7.07 -51.69
N LYS A 364 22.88 6.19 -50.74
CA LYS A 364 21.74 5.29 -50.89
C LYS A 364 20.74 5.48 -49.74
N SER A 365 19.49 5.71 -50.09
CA SER A 365 18.35 5.64 -49.17
C SER A 365 17.89 4.17 -49.06
N VAL A 366 17.43 3.75 -47.90
CA VAL A 366 16.92 2.40 -47.65
C VAL A 366 15.44 2.48 -47.33
N TYR A 367 14.64 1.68 -48.03
CA TYR A 367 13.19 1.63 -47.89
C TYR A 367 12.74 0.23 -47.45
N PHE A 368 11.70 0.18 -46.62
CA PHE A 368 10.99 -1.06 -46.29
C PHE A 368 10.01 -1.37 -47.43
N SER A 369 10.03 -2.61 -47.92
CA SER A 369 9.10 -3.07 -48.94
C SER A 369 7.82 -3.55 -48.27
N VAL A 370 6.74 -2.79 -48.36
CA VAL A 370 5.46 -3.15 -47.72
C VAL A 370 4.90 -4.46 -48.27
N GLU A 371 5.06 -4.71 -49.57
CA GLU A 371 4.63 -5.95 -50.24
C GLU A 371 5.32 -7.19 -49.67
N SER A 372 6.54 -7.06 -49.15
CA SER A 372 7.29 -8.18 -48.57
C SER A 372 6.72 -8.65 -47.22
N PHE A 373 5.82 -7.87 -46.60
CA PHE A 373 5.18 -8.19 -45.32
C PHE A 373 3.65 -8.37 -45.51
N PRO A 374 3.16 -9.61 -45.72
CA PRO A 374 1.75 -9.87 -46.06
C PRO A 374 0.73 -9.40 -45.00
N GLU A 375 1.14 -9.32 -43.73
CA GLU A 375 0.29 -8.90 -42.61
C GLU A 375 0.22 -7.37 -42.43
N TYR A 376 0.83 -6.59 -43.33
CA TYR A 376 0.84 -5.13 -43.23
C TYR A 376 -0.58 -4.54 -43.29
N GLY A 377 -0.93 -3.71 -42.31
CA GLY A 377 -2.27 -3.14 -42.17
C GLY A 377 -3.12 -3.82 -41.10
N LYS A 378 -2.60 -4.85 -40.41
CA LYS A 378 -3.34 -5.59 -39.37
C LYS A 378 -3.74 -4.74 -38.16
N LEU A 379 -2.95 -3.73 -37.78
CA LEU A 379 -3.30 -2.86 -36.65
C LEU A 379 -4.39 -1.86 -37.03
N SER A 380 -4.25 -1.22 -38.19
CA SER A 380 -5.15 -0.20 -38.71
C SER A 380 -6.40 -0.76 -39.40
N ARG A 381 -6.42 -2.08 -39.66
CA ARG A 381 -7.46 -2.80 -40.41
C ARG A 381 -7.66 -2.28 -41.83
N LYS A 382 -6.59 -1.78 -42.44
CA LYS A 382 -6.58 -1.32 -43.84
C LYS A 382 -6.01 -2.41 -44.71
N GLU A 383 -6.69 -2.75 -45.80
CA GLU A 383 -6.13 -3.65 -46.80
C GLU A 383 -5.04 -2.93 -47.61
N GLN A 384 -3.99 -3.66 -48.02
CA GLN A 384 -2.89 -3.07 -48.82
C GLN A 384 -3.39 -2.37 -50.10
N LYS A 385 -4.49 -2.84 -50.70
CA LYS A 385 -5.10 -2.23 -51.89
C LYS A 385 -5.65 -0.83 -51.62
N ASP A 386 -6.21 -0.59 -50.44
CA ASP A 386 -6.78 0.70 -50.04
C ASP A 386 -5.69 1.73 -49.73
N LEU A 387 -4.52 1.26 -49.28
CA LEU A 387 -3.35 2.09 -49.00
C LEU A 387 -2.74 2.69 -50.27
N LEU A 388 -2.72 1.92 -51.36
CA LEU A 388 -2.24 2.38 -52.68
C LEU A 388 -3.13 3.47 -53.28
N ALA A 389 -4.45 3.41 -53.06
CA ALA A 389 -5.41 4.38 -53.59
C ALA A 389 -5.35 5.75 -52.88
N GLY A 390 -4.90 5.78 -51.62
CA GLY A 390 -4.81 6.99 -50.79
C GLY A 390 -3.42 7.61 -50.68
N ALA A 391 -2.38 6.96 -51.20
CA ALA A 391 -1.00 7.45 -51.11
C ALA A 391 -0.83 8.76 -51.93
N ARG A 392 -0.51 9.86 -51.24
CA ARG A 392 0.00 11.06 -51.92
C ARG A 392 1.39 10.71 -52.46
N VAL A 393 1.52 10.66 -53.78
CA VAL A 393 2.82 10.44 -54.45
C VAL A 393 3.57 11.76 -54.41
N ASP A 394 4.48 11.92 -53.45
CA ASP A 394 5.45 13.02 -53.49
C ASP A 394 6.42 12.77 -54.66
N VAL A 395 6.65 13.81 -55.45
CA VAL A 395 7.32 13.74 -56.77
C VAL A 395 8.82 13.37 -56.67
N GLU A 396 9.41 13.39 -55.47
CA GLU A 396 10.86 13.28 -55.25
C GLU A 396 11.38 11.89 -54.84
N GLU A 397 10.53 10.91 -54.51
CA GLU A 397 10.99 9.64 -53.93
C GLU A 397 11.06 8.49 -54.96
N LYS A 398 12.26 7.94 -55.21
CA LYS A 398 12.48 6.76 -56.07
C LYS A 398 12.10 5.45 -55.37
N LYS A 399 10.86 5.36 -54.89
CA LYS A 399 10.29 4.16 -54.27
C LYS A 399 9.86 3.17 -55.34
N LYS A 400 10.02 1.87 -55.06
CA LYS A 400 9.45 0.79 -55.90
C LYS A 400 7.93 0.74 -55.78
N ASN A 401 7.40 0.94 -54.58
CA ASN A 401 5.97 1.05 -54.31
C ASN A 401 5.67 2.36 -53.53
N PRO A 402 4.63 3.14 -53.89
CA PRO A 402 4.26 4.37 -53.18
C PRO A 402 4.02 4.20 -51.67
N SER A 403 3.58 3.02 -51.22
CA SER A 403 3.35 2.70 -49.81
C SER A 403 4.64 2.35 -49.04
N ASP A 404 5.76 2.15 -49.72
CA ASP A 404 7.05 1.90 -49.07
C ASP A 404 7.48 3.14 -48.26
N PHE A 405 8.13 2.91 -47.13
CA PHE A 405 8.57 3.96 -46.22
C PHE A 405 10.07 3.88 -45.94
N ALA A 406 10.68 5.04 -45.71
CA ALA A 406 12.11 5.14 -45.49
C ALA A 406 12.52 4.55 -44.13
N LEU A 407 13.51 3.67 -44.15
CA LEU A 407 14.25 3.21 -42.97
C LEU A 407 15.49 4.06 -42.74
N TRP A 408 16.17 4.45 -43.82
CA TRP A 408 17.34 5.32 -43.82
C TRP A 408 17.22 6.30 -44.98
N LYS A 409 17.33 7.60 -44.70
CA LYS A 409 17.30 8.66 -45.72
C LYS A 409 18.73 9.14 -45.96
N ALA A 410 19.15 9.18 -47.22
CA ALA A 410 20.39 9.86 -47.59
C ALA A 410 20.29 11.35 -47.23
N SER A 411 21.30 11.88 -46.54
CA SER A 411 21.29 13.29 -46.11
C SER A 411 21.70 14.20 -47.27
N LYS A 412 21.01 15.34 -47.40
CA LYS A 412 21.38 16.40 -48.35
C LYS A 412 22.55 17.22 -47.81
N GLU A 413 23.18 18.02 -48.66
CA GLU A 413 24.27 18.92 -48.24
C GLU A 413 23.76 19.92 -47.18
N GLY A 414 24.46 20.00 -46.05
CA GLY A 414 24.07 20.84 -44.91
C GLY A 414 23.11 20.19 -43.91
N GLU A 415 22.55 19.01 -44.20
CA GLU A 415 21.73 18.26 -43.24
C GLU A 415 22.60 17.43 -42.27
N PRO A 416 22.12 17.15 -41.05
CA PRO A 416 22.75 16.18 -40.15
C PRO A 416 22.86 14.79 -40.78
N TRP A 417 23.96 14.10 -40.47
CA TRP A 417 24.24 12.77 -40.99
C TRP A 417 25.08 11.91 -40.04
N TRP A 418 24.95 10.60 -40.21
CA TRP A 418 25.76 9.57 -39.59
C TRP A 418 26.34 8.65 -40.68
N GLU A 419 27.50 8.07 -40.40
CA GLU A 419 28.10 7.05 -41.27
C GLU A 419 27.27 5.76 -41.21
N SER A 420 27.02 5.16 -42.37
CA SER A 420 26.29 3.89 -42.49
C SER A 420 26.83 3.07 -43.67
N PRO A 421 26.52 1.77 -43.78
CA PRO A 421 26.87 0.96 -44.96
C PRO A 421 26.36 1.51 -46.30
N TRP A 422 25.35 2.37 -46.24
CA TRP A 422 24.65 2.93 -47.40
C TRP A 422 25.11 4.36 -47.73
N GLY A 423 26.17 4.83 -47.06
CA GLY A 423 26.67 6.20 -47.15
C GLY A 423 26.14 7.10 -46.05
N LYS A 424 26.31 8.41 -46.22
CA LYS A 424 25.90 9.42 -45.23
C LYS A 424 24.38 9.60 -45.26
N GLY A 425 23.75 9.45 -44.09
CA GLY A 425 22.31 9.62 -43.98
C GLY A 425 21.84 9.69 -42.54
N ARG A 426 20.53 9.54 -42.35
CA ARG A 426 19.83 9.61 -41.06
C ARG A 426 18.68 8.62 -41.02
N PRO A 427 18.24 8.20 -39.82
CA PRO A 427 17.12 7.26 -39.71
C PRO A 427 15.81 7.87 -40.23
N GLY A 428 14.92 6.99 -40.69
CA GLY A 428 13.52 7.34 -40.91
C GLY A 428 12.74 7.27 -39.60
N TRP A 429 11.72 8.11 -39.45
CA TRP A 429 10.97 8.29 -38.20
C TRP A 429 10.53 6.98 -37.51
N HIS A 430 10.11 5.97 -38.28
CA HIS A 430 9.58 4.71 -37.73
C HIS A 430 10.65 3.79 -37.15
N ILE A 431 11.86 3.74 -37.75
CA ILE A 431 12.89 2.77 -37.33
C ILE A 431 13.46 3.08 -35.95
N GLU A 432 13.33 4.35 -35.54
CA GLU A 432 13.79 4.83 -34.25
C GLU A 432 13.09 4.07 -33.12
N CYS A 433 11.76 4.06 -33.12
CA CYS A 433 10.96 3.44 -32.07
C CYS A 433 11.15 1.92 -32.03
N THR A 434 11.21 1.25 -33.19
CA THR A 434 11.53 -0.18 -33.29
C THR A 434 12.86 -0.50 -32.60
N ALA A 435 13.94 0.21 -32.95
CA ALA A 435 15.26 -0.07 -32.41
C ALA A 435 15.35 0.23 -30.89
N MET A 436 14.80 1.36 -30.46
CA MET A 436 14.83 1.78 -29.05
C MET A 436 13.96 0.87 -28.17
N ALA A 437 12.75 0.51 -28.60
CA ALA A 437 11.88 -0.39 -27.85
C ALA A 437 12.54 -1.76 -27.65
N ILE A 438 13.11 -2.34 -28.72
CA ILE A 438 13.78 -3.64 -28.65
C ILE A 438 15.01 -3.58 -27.73
N LYS A 439 15.78 -2.49 -27.81
CA LYS A 439 16.98 -2.31 -26.97
C LYS A 439 16.67 -2.30 -25.48
N HIS A 440 15.61 -1.61 -25.07
CA HIS A 440 15.31 -1.36 -23.66
C HIS A 440 14.35 -2.35 -23.03
N LEU A 441 13.43 -2.93 -23.81
CA LEU A 441 12.38 -3.82 -23.30
C LEU A 441 12.45 -5.24 -23.87
N GLY A 442 13.25 -5.47 -24.92
CA GLY A 442 13.40 -6.76 -25.58
C GLY A 442 12.52 -6.91 -26.82
N GLN A 443 12.61 -8.09 -27.46
CA GLN A 443 11.99 -8.36 -28.77
C GLN A 443 10.47 -8.43 -28.77
N SER A 444 9.86 -8.64 -27.60
CA SER A 444 8.40 -8.66 -27.41
C SER A 444 8.08 -7.91 -26.12
N ILE A 445 7.16 -6.96 -26.19
CA ILE A 445 6.79 -6.07 -25.07
C ILE A 445 5.33 -6.24 -24.67
N ASP A 446 5.00 -5.86 -23.43
CA ASP A 446 3.63 -5.99 -22.92
C ASP A 446 2.71 -4.98 -23.57
N ILE A 447 3.02 -3.69 -23.41
CA ILE A 447 2.20 -2.58 -23.87
C ILE A 447 3.00 -1.69 -24.82
N HIS A 448 2.46 -1.45 -26.01
CA HIS A 448 2.90 -0.38 -26.90
C HIS A 448 1.78 0.65 -27.04
N GLY A 449 2.08 1.94 -26.95
CA GLY A 449 1.03 2.95 -27.07
C GLY A 449 1.43 4.33 -27.54
N GLY A 450 0.41 5.17 -27.73
CA GLY A 450 0.56 6.54 -28.20
C GLY A 450 -0.78 7.19 -28.57
N GLY A 451 -0.76 8.30 -29.30
CA GLY A 451 -1.98 8.92 -29.84
C GLY A 451 -2.63 8.06 -30.92
N ALA A 452 -3.95 8.18 -31.11
CA ALA A 452 -4.68 7.45 -32.15
C ALA A 452 -4.21 7.77 -33.58
N ASP A 453 -3.53 8.91 -33.80
CA ASP A 453 -2.86 9.25 -35.06
C ASP A 453 -1.62 8.40 -35.34
N LEU A 454 -1.02 7.80 -34.31
CA LEU A 454 0.14 6.92 -34.48
C LEU A 454 -0.24 5.51 -34.92
N ILE A 455 -1.52 5.10 -34.82
CA ILE A 455 -2.00 3.80 -35.32
C ILE A 455 -1.53 3.57 -36.77
N PHE A 456 -1.68 4.59 -37.61
CA PHE A 456 -1.22 4.55 -38.99
C PHE A 456 -0.69 5.93 -39.45
N PRO A 457 0.49 6.00 -40.09
CA PRO A 457 1.32 4.85 -40.48
C PRO A 457 2.31 4.38 -39.39
N HIS A 458 2.48 5.13 -38.31
CA HIS A 458 3.66 4.98 -37.44
C HIS A 458 3.79 3.59 -36.79
N HIS A 459 2.83 3.20 -35.96
CA HIS A 459 2.83 1.92 -35.26
C HIS A 459 2.66 0.72 -36.19
N GLU A 460 1.92 0.87 -37.30
CA GLU A 460 1.84 -0.16 -38.35
C GLU A 460 3.24 -0.44 -38.95
N ASN A 461 4.02 0.61 -39.19
CA ASN A 461 5.39 0.49 -39.69
C ASN A 461 6.31 -0.15 -38.66
N GLU A 462 6.16 0.20 -37.37
CA GLU A 462 6.94 -0.41 -36.29
C GLU A 462 6.66 -1.91 -36.14
N ILE A 463 5.40 -2.33 -36.26
CA ILE A 463 5.03 -3.76 -36.31
C ILE A 463 5.76 -4.44 -37.46
N ALA A 464 5.63 -3.89 -38.67
CA ALA A 464 6.24 -4.48 -39.87
C ALA A 464 7.77 -4.62 -39.73
N GLN A 465 8.44 -3.57 -39.25
CA GLN A 465 9.88 -3.57 -39.00
C GLN A 465 10.27 -4.58 -37.91
N SER A 466 9.60 -4.54 -36.76
CA SER A 466 9.95 -5.33 -35.58
C SER A 466 9.69 -6.81 -35.78
N GLU A 467 8.56 -7.17 -36.37
CA GLU A 467 8.19 -8.57 -36.59
C GLU A 467 8.99 -9.18 -37.75
N ALA A 468 9.28 -8.43 -38.82
CA ALA A 468 10.20 -8.87 -39.87
C ALA A 468 11.64 -9.06 -39.32
N TYR A 469 12.08 -8.17 -38.43
CA TYR A 469 13.39 -8.24 -37.80
C TYR A 469 13.51 -9.39 -36.80
N THR A 470 12.50 -9.64 -35.96
CA THR A 470 12.59 -10.61 -34.86
C THR A 470 11.95 -11.98 -35.16
N GLY A 471 10.99 -12.04 -36.08
CA GLY A 471 10.13 -13.20 -36.31
C GLY A 471 9.16 -13.49 -35.17
N LYS A 472 8.96 -12.54 -34.24
CA LYS A 472 8.09 -12.67 -33.06
C LYS A 472 7.06 -11.54 -33.05
N MET A 473 5.99 -11.73 -32.29
CA MET A 473 5.02 -10.66 -32.00
C MET A 473 5.73 -9.51 -31.28
N PHE A 474 5.58 -8.29 -31.80
CA PHE A 474 6.28 -7.13 -31.24
C PHE A 474 5.69 -6.66 -29.91
N ALA A 475 4.37 -6.44 -29.85
CA ALA A 475 3.68 -6.02 -28.63
C ALA A 475 2.39 -6.80 -28.43
N LYS A 476 2.12 -7.19 -27.18
CA LYS A 476 0.91 -7.94 -26.83
C LYS A 476 -0.34 -7.05 -26.82
N TYR A 477 -0.25 -5.86 -26.23
CA TYR A 477 -1.35 -4.91 -26.11
C TYR A 477 -1.00 -3.57 -26.77
N TRP A 478 -1.84 -3.14 -27.72
CA TRP A 478 -1.71 -1.83 -28.38
C TRP A 478 -2.73 -0.84 -27.82
N ILE A 479 -2.25 0.18 -27.10
CA ILE A 479 -3.08 1.15 -26.37
C ILE A 479 -2.98 2.53 -27.03
N HIS A 480 -4.11 3.09 -27.49
CA HIS A 480 -4.14 4.40 -28.15
C HIS A 480 -5.12 5.36 -27.49
N ASN A 481 -4.66 6.57 -27.17
CA ASN A 481 -5.52 7.62 -26.64
C ASN A 481 -6.26 8.38 -27.77
N GLY A 482 -7.50 8.78 -27.48
CA GLY A 482 -8.34 9.56 -28.39
C GLY A 482 -7.80 10.97 -28.66
N PHE A 483 -8.37 11.62 -29.68
CA PHE A 483 -8.00 12.98 -30.07
C PHE A 483 -8.61 14.04 -29.14
N ILE A 484 -7.98 15.21 -29.11
CA ILE A 484 -8.62 16.43 -28.64
C ILE A 484 -9.10 17.23 -29.85
N THR A 485 -10.37 17.63 -29.82
CA THR A 485 -11.04 18.41 -30.88
C THR A 485 -11.42 19.79 -30.38
N ILE A 486 -11.50 20.76 -31.28
CA ILE A 486 -11.99 22.13 -31.03
C ILE A 486 -13.00 22.46 -32.12
N ASP A 487 -14.21 22.83 -31.73
CA ASP A 487 -15.36 23.02 -32.61
C ASP A 487 -15.63 21.81 -33.52
N LYS A 488 -15.45 20.60 -32.97
CA LYS A 488 -15.53 19.31 -33.68
C LYS A 488 -14.45 19.08 -34.76
N GLU A 489 -13.49 19.99 -34.91
CA GLU A 489 -12.33 19.80 -35.78
C GLU A 489 -11.11 19.32 -35.00
N LYS A 490 -10.28 18.49 -35.62
CA LYS A 490 -9.00 18.08 -35.02
C LYS A 490 -8.08 19.29 -34.90
N MET A 491 -7.43 19.45 -33.75
CA MET A 491 -6.40 20.48 -33.59
C MET A 491 -5.28 20.30 -34.61
N SER A 492 -4.94 21.37 -35.32
CA SER A 492 -3.77 21.41 -36.19
C SER A 492 -3.19 22.82 -36.25
N LYS A 493 -1.86 22.93 -36.35
CA LYS A 493 -1.19 24.23 -36.53
C LYS A 493 -1.68 24.96 -37.78
N SER A 494 -2.03 24.22 -38.84
CA SER A 494 -2.54 24.77 -40.10
C SER A 494 -3.94 25.38 -40.01
N LEU A 495 -4.78 24.92 -39.07
CA LEU A 495 -6.14 25.45 -38.86
C LEU A 495 -6.15 26.61 -37.84
N GLY A 496 -5.02 26.92 -37.21
CA GLY A 496 -4.92 27.98 -36.20
C GLY A 496 -5.65 27.68 -34.88
N ASN A 497 -6.25 26.49 -34.74
CA ASN A 497 -7.00 26.03 -33.56
C ASN A 497 -6.10 25.23 -32.58
N PHE A 498 -4.89 25.72 -32.34
CA PHE A 498 -3.88 25.02 -31.56
C PHE A 498 -3.55 25.81 -30.30
N PHE A 499 -3.71 25.18 -29.13
CA PHE A 499 -3.33 25.77 -27.84
C PHE A 499 -2.16 25.01 -27.23
N THR A 500 -1.09 25.73 -26.93
CA THR A 500 0.03 25.20 -26.16
C THR A 500 -0.40 24.92 -24.72
N ILE A 501 0.35 24.04 -24.04
CA ILE A 501 0.11 23.77 -22.62
C ILE A 501 0.24 25.08 -21.82
N ARG A 502 1.22 25.94 -22.17
CA ARG A 502 1.50 27.20 -21.48
C ARG A 502 0.32 28.16 -21.51
N GLU A 503 -0.25 28.40 -22.69
CA GLU A 503 -1.40 29.30 -22.85
C GLU A 503 -2.59 28.86 -21.98
N ILE A 504 -2.81 27.55 -21.86
CA ILE A 504 -3.87 27.00 -21.01
C ILE A 504 -3.52 27.19 -19.53
N LEU A 505 -2.28 26.90 -19.14
CA LEU A 505 -1.79 27.03 -17.77
C LEU A 505 -1.62 28.48 -17.30
N ASP A 506 -1.67 29.46 -18.21
CA ASP A 506 -1.73 30.88 -17.86
C ASP A 506 -3.14 31.30 -17.37
N THR A 507 -4.15 30.47 -17.62
CA THR A 507 -5.55 30.72 -17.26
C THR A 507 -6.07 29.73 -16.23
N TYR A 508 -5.66 28.46 -16.29
CA TYR A 508 -6.15 27.38 -15.45
C TYR A 508 -5.01 26.71 -14.67
N ASP A 509 -5.33 26.24 -13.47
CA ASP A 509 -4.38 25.46 -12.68
C ASP A 509 -4.03 24.13 -13.40
N PRO A 510 -2.77 23.65 -13.32
CA PRO A 510 -2.40 22.37 -13.94
C PRO A 510 -3.23 21.17 -13.48
N GLU A 511 -3.66 21.16 -12.22
CA GLU A 511 -4.51 20.09 -11.69
C GLU A 511 -5.91 20.10 -12.34
N VAL A 512 -6.42 21.28 -12.71
CA VAL A 512 -7.69 21.44 -13.45
C VAL A 512 -7.59 20.80 -14.82
N VAL A 513 -6.49 21.07 -15.55
CA VAL A 513 -6.25 20.49 -16.88
C VAL A 513 -6.15 18.97 -16.77
N ARG A 514 -5.50 18.47 -15.72
CA ARG A 514 -5.39 17.03 -15.47
C ARG A 514 -6.74 16.40 -15.18
N LEU A 515 -7.53 16.95 -14.27
CA LEU A 515 -8.87 16.45 -13.97
C LEU A 515 -9.77 16.48 -15.20
N PHE A 516 -9.71 17.55 -15.99
CA PHE A 516 -10.42 17.67 -17.27
C PHE A 516 -10.11 16.48 -18.21
N ILE A 517 -8.83 16.16 -18.42
CA ILE A 517 -8.41 15.05 -19.27
C ILE A 517 -8.90 13.70 -18.71
N LEU A 518 -8.82 13.50 -17.39
CA LEU A 518 -9.21 12.26 -16.72
C LEU A 518 -10.72 12.07 -16.56
N SER A 519 -11.51 13.14 -16.73
CA SER A 519 -12.97 13.11 -16.66
C SER A 519 -13.62 12.44 -17.88
N SER A 520 -12.83 12.09 -18.90
CA SER A 520 -13.26 11.34 -20.08
C SER A 520 -12.41 10.09 -20.25
N HIS A 521 -13.01 9.01 -20.76
CA HIS A 521 -12.26 7.79 -21.04
C HIS A 521 -11.12 8.05 -22.03
N TYR A 522 -9.93 7.49 -21.76
CA TYR A 522 -8.70 7.85 -22.50
C TYR A 522 -8.80 7.62 -24.03
N ARG A 523 -9.64 6.68 -24.47
CA ARG A 523 -9.91 6.35 -25.89
C ARG A 523 -10.93 7.26 -26.58
N SER A 524 -11.82 7.88 -25.82
CA SER A 524 -12.90 8.71 -26.39
C SER A 524 -12.34 10.06 -26.86
N PRO A 525 -12.78 10.63 -27.99
CA PRO A 525 -12.41 12.01 -28.32
C PRO A 525 -12.88 12.96 -27.21
N ILE A 526 -12.08 13.98 -26.90
CA ILE A 526 -12.42 15.02 -25.93
C ILE A 526 -12.57 16.32 -26.71
N GLU A 527 -13.74 16.96 -26.56
CA GLU A 527 -13.93 18.32 -27.06
C GLU A 527 -13.30 19.29 -26.07
N PHE A 528 -12.42 20.17 -26.53
CA PHE A 528 -11.85 21.19 -25.66
C PHE A 528 -12.80 22.38 -25.58
N SER A 529 -13.25 22.72 -24.37
CA SER A 529 -13.98 23.95 -24.12
C SER A 529 -13.57 24.58 -22.79
N HIS A 530 -13.56 25.91 -22.76
CA HIS A 530 -13.33 26.68 -21.53
C HIS A 530 -14.40 26.41 -20.46
N GLU A 531 -15.59 25.97 -20.86
CA GLU A 531 -16.68 25.58 -19.97
C GLU A 531 -16.33 24.32 -19.18
N GLN A 532 -15.86 23.27 -19.87
CA GLN A 532 -15.48 22.01 -19.20
C GLN A 532 -14.27 22.18 -18.26
N LEU A 533 -13.34 23.08 -18.58
CA LEU A 533 -12.26 23.44 -17.67
C LEU A 533 -12.76 24.19 -16.43
N ARG A 534 -13.76 25.08 -16.57
CA ARG A 534 -14.40 25.72 -15.41
C ARG A 534 -15.15 24.72 -14.54
N ASP A 535 -15.83 23.74 -15.15
CA ASP A 535 -16.51 22.67 -14.41
C ASP A 535 -15.51 21.80 -13.63
N ALA A 536 -14.35 21.50 -14.23
CA ALA A 536 -13.26 20.81 -13.56
C ALA A 536 -12.68 21.66 -12.41
N GLU A 537 -12.52 22.98 -12.59
CA GLU A 537 -12.07 23.92 -11.55
C GLU A 537 -13.03 23.94 -10.35
N ALA A 538 -14.34 24.06 -10.61
CA ALA A 538 -15.37 24.01 -9.58
C ALA A 538 -15.41 22.65 -8.85
N SER A 539 -15.11 21.56 -9.55
CA SER A 539 -15.04 20.22 -8.99
C SER A 539 -13.84 20.05 -8.05
N LEU A 540 -12.65 20.53 -8.44
CA LEU A 540 -11.47 20.54 -7.57
C LEU A 540 -11.67 21.42 -6.33
N ASP A 541 -12.28 22.59 -6.49
CA ASP A 541 -12.56 23.47 -5.35
C ASP A 541 -13.53 22.84 -4.36
N ARG A 542 -14.53 22.10 -4.85
CA ARG A 542 -15.39 21.30 -4.00
C ARG A 542 -14.59 20.27 -3.21
N TYR A 543 -13.63 19.58 -3.84
CA TYR A 543 -12.75 18.66 -3.12
C TYR A 543 -11.95 19.38 -2.03
N TYR A 544 -11.24 20.47 -2.36
CA TYR A 544 -10.40 21.18 -1.40
C TYR A 544 -11.21 21.84 -0.28
N SER A 545 -12.43 22.31 -0.57
CA SER A 545 -13.39 22.75 0.44
C SER A 545 -13.82 21.60 1.35
N THR A 546 -14.07 20.41 0.80
CA THR A 546 -14.41 19.20 1.58
C THR A 546 -13.25 18.81 2.49
N ARG A 547 -12.02 18.84 1.98
CA ARG A 547 -10.81 18.57 2.76
C ARG A 547 -10.65 19.56 3.92
N ALA A 548 -10.88 20.86 3.69
CA ALA A 548 -10.86 21.85 4.77
C ALA A 548 -11.89 21.56 5.87
N ARG A 549 -13.10 21.08 5.50
CA ARG A 549 -14.13 20.68 6.45
C ARG A 549 -13.77 19.40 7.21
N ILE A 550 -13.10 18.45 6.55
CA ILE A 550 -12.55 17.25 7.20
C ILE A 550 -11.52 17.66 8.25
N ASP A 551 -10.56 18.52 7.89
CA ASP A 551 -9.52 19.00 8.81
C ASP A 551 -10.13 19.74 10.02
N GLU A 552 -11.18 20.54 9.81
CA GLU A 552 -11.94 21.18 10.89
C GLU A 552 -12.66 20.17 11.80
N CYS A 553 -13.28 19.15 11.21
CA CYS A 553 -13.95 18.09 11.97
C CYS A 553 -12.95 17.34 12.87
N LEU A 554 -11.80 16.93 12.32
CA LEU A 554 -10.76 16.20 13.05
C LEU A 554 -10.12 17.05 14.16
N SER A 555 -9.89 18.35 13.92
CA SER A 555 -9.37 19.27 14.94
C SER A 555 -10.38 19.59 16.07
N SER A 556 -11.69 19.57 15.78
CA SER A 556 -12.72 19.82 16.78
C SER A 556 -12.88 18.67 17.80
N ILE A 557 -12.60 17.43 17.38
CA ILE A 557 -12.73 16.22 18.20
C ILE A 557 -11.58 16.10 19.21
N THR A 558 -10.38 16.58 18.86
CA THR A 558 -9.21 16.59 19.75
C THR A 558 -9.27 17.63 20.87
N CYS A 559 -10.17 18.62 20.78
CA CYS A 559 -10.21 19.78 21.70
C CYS A 559 -11.38 19.82 22.71
N SER A 560 -12.29 18.82 22.78
CA SER A 560 -13.48 18.88 23.67
C SER A 560 -13.60 17.70 24.67
N PRO A 561 -13.82 17.96 25.99
CA PRO A 561 -14.18 16.93 26.97
C PRO A 561 -15.66 16.50 26.86
N PRO A 562 -16.05 15.34 27.43
CA PRO A 562 -17.26 14.60 27.07
C PRO A 562 -18.51 15.20 27.72
N LYS A 563 -19.07 16.27 27.14
CA LYS A 563 -20.44 16.69 27.41
C LYS A 563 -21.12 17.18 26.13
N ALA A 564 -21.51 16.24 25.28
CA ALA A 564 -22.54 16.45 24.27
C ALA A 564 -23.38 15.16 24.08
N PRO A 565 -24.69 15.29 23.84
CA PRO A 565 -25.67 14.21 23.95
C PRO A 565 -25.60 13.24 22.77
N LYS A 566 -25.70 11.93 23.04
CA LYS A 566 -25.74 10.82 22.06
C LYS A 566 -26.32 11.25 20.71
N SER A 567 -25.47 11.47 19.72
CA SER A 567 -25.89 11.57 18.33
C SER A 567 -26.17 10.16 17.84
N THR A 568 -27.42 9.90 17.53
CA THR A 568 -27.85 8.85 16.62
C THR A 568 -27.41 9.24 15.21
N VAL A 569 -26.20 8.85 14.80
CA VAL A 569 -25.70 9.16 13.45
C VAL A 569 -26.29 8.16 12.44
N PRO A 570 -26.99 8.61 11.38
CA PRO A 570 -27.24 7.78 10.21
C PRO A 570 -25.95 7.74 9.36
N ALA A 571 -24.97 6.95 9.80
CA ALA A 571 -23.67 6.77 9.13
C ALA A 571 -23.73 5.72 8.00
N ALA A 572 -24.84 4.98 7.90
CA ALA A 572 -24.96 3.80 7.05
C ALA A 572 -24.68 4.09 5.57
N GLU A 573 -25.06 5.27 5.06
CA GLU A 573 -24.83 5.63 3.65
C GLU A 573 -23.35 5.88 3.34
N LEU A 574 -22.66 6.69 4.16
CA LEU A 574 -21.22 6.94 3.99
C LEU A 574 -20.43 5.66 4.22
N GLU A 575 -20.77 4.89 5.24
CA GLU A 575 -20.10 3.62 5.55
C GLU A 575 -20.28 2.60 4.42
N ALA A 576 -21.47 2.52 3.82
CA ALA A 576 -21.71 1.67 2.65
C ALA A 576 -20.86 2.10 1.45
N VAL A 577 -20.82 3.40 1.14
CA VAL A 577 -19.99 3.92 0.04
C VAL A 577 -18.51 3.68 0.31
N LEU A 578 -18.02 3.94 1.52
CA LEU A 578 -16.62 3.71 1.90
C LEU A 578 -16.22 2.24 1.80
N THR A 579 -17.09 1.33 2.26
CA THR A 579 -16.81 -0.10 2.23
C THR A 579 -16.70 -0.63 0.81
N ALA A 580 -17.49 -0.09 -0.12
CA ALA A 580 -17.46 -0.47 -1.53
C ALA A 580 -16.51 0.41 -2.39
N PHE A 581 -15.92 1.48 -1.84
CA PHE A 581 -15.22 2.47 -2.65
C PHE A 581 -13.96 1.90 -3.32
N GLU A 582 -13.12 1.21 -2.55
CA GLU A 582 -11.88 0.62 -3.08
C GLU A 582 -12.18 -0.39 -4.19
N GLU A 583 -13.16 -1.28 -3.98
CA GLU A 583 -13.59 -2.25 -4.97
C GLU A 583 -14.15 -1.58 -6.23
N ARG A 584 -15.03 -0.58 -6.10
CA ARG A 584 -15.58 0.15 -7.25
C ARG A 584 -14.53 0.95 -8.02
N PHE A 585 -13.55 1.52 -7.30
CA PHE A 585 -12.43 2.21 -7.92
C PHE A 585 -11.56 1.24 -8.71
N ASP A 586 -11.19 0.11 -8.11
CA ASP A 586 -10.42 -0.96 -8.75
C ASP A 586 -11.19 -1.54 -9.94
N GLU A 587 -12.49 -1.82 -9.84
CA GLU A 587 -13.32 -2.31 -10.95
C GLU A 587 -13.37 -1.32 -12.12
N ALA A 588 -13.51 -0.02 -11.85
CA ALA A 588 -13.50 1.01 -12.87
C ALA A 588 -12.14 1.07 -13.58
N MET A 589 -11.04 1.04 -12.83
CA MET A 589 -9.70 1.10 -13.39
C MET A 589 -9.29 -0.22 -14.07
N ASP A 590 -9.76 -1.36 -13.56
CA ASP A 590 -9.56 -2.69 -14.15
C ASP A 590 -10.37 -2.86 -15.45
N ASP A 591 -11.43 -2.07 -15.67
CA ASP A 591 -12.17 -2.00 -16.93
C ASP A 591 -11.55 -1.01 -17.93
N ASP A 592 -10.37 -1.33 -18.47
CA ASP A 592 -9.69 -0.54 -19.50
C ASP A 592 -9.29 0.87 -19.02
N PHE A 593 -8.80 0.99 -17.78
CA PHE A 593 -8.35 2.25 -17.18
C PHE A 593 -9.42 3.35 -17.24
N ASN A 594 -10.66 3.02 -16.86
CA ASN A 594 -11.81 3.94 -16.96
C ASN A 594 -11.77 5.03 -15.89
N THR A 595 -10.90 6.03 -16.10
CA THR A 595 -10.72 7.16 -15.18
C THR A 595 -11.99 8.00 -15.02
N ALA A 596 -12.84 8.09 -16.05
CA ALA A 596 -14.08 8.85 -15.95
C ALA A 596 -15.03 8.26 -14.90
N LEU A 597 -15.14 6.92 -14.87
CA LEU A 597 -15.94 6.22 -13.87
C LEU A 597 -15.30 6.29 -12.48
N ALA A 598 -13.98 6.12 -12.39
CA ALA A 598 -13.23 6.24 -11.13
C ALA A 598 -13.35 7.65 -10.51
N VAL A 599 -13.26 8.70 -11.34
CA VAL A 599 -13.51 10.10 -10.94
C VAL A 599 -14.97 10.29 -10.48
N GLY A 600 -15.93 9.63 -11.14
CA GLY A 600 -17.32 9.59 -10.70
C GLY A 600 -17.47 9.04 -9.27
N HIS A 601 -16.79 7.93 -8.96
CA HIS A 601 -16.80 7.35 -7.60
C HIS A 601 -16.12 8.25 -6.57
N LEU A 602 -15.03 8.94 -6.94
CA LEU A 602 -14.38 9.94 -6.09
C LEU A 602 -15.36 11.06 -5.70
N PHE A 603 -16.08 11.63 -6.66
CA PHE A 603 -17.03 12.70 -6.39
C PHE A 603 -18.32 12.24 -5.69
N GLU A 604 -18.70 10.98 -5.86
CA GLU A 604 -19.74 10.34 -5.05
C GLU A 604 -19.31 10.29 -3.57
N LEU A 605 -18.09 9.81 -3.29
CA LEU A 605 -17.54 9.78 -1.94
C LEU A 605 -17.41 11.18 -1.33
N ILE A 606 -16.93 12.17 -2.10
CA ILE A 606 -16.87 13.58 -1.66
C ILE A 606 -18.27 14.10 -1.29
N ARG A 607 -19.29 13.78 -2.08
CA ARG A 607 -20.67 14.21 -1.82
C ARG A 607 -21.22 13.60 -0.53
N GLU A 608 -21.08 12.28 -0.35
CA GLU A 608 -21.57 11.61 0.86
C GLU A 608 -20.78 12.02 2.11
N THR A 609 -19.49 12.28 1.97
CA THR A 609 -18.66 12.86 3.05
C THR A 609 -19.17 14.23 3.46
N ASN A 610 -19.49 15.12 2.51
CA ASN A 610 -20.07 16.43 2.83
C ASN A 610 -21.42 16.32 3.55
N LYS A 611 -22.33 15.45 3.09
CA LYS A 611 -23.61 15.22 3.77
C LYS A 611 -23.40 14.73 5.21
N PHE A 612 -22.43 13.84 5.42
CA PHE A 612 -22.08 13.37 6.75
C PHE A 612 -21.57 14.52 7.63
N LEU A 613 -20.66 15.36 7.11
CA LEU A 613 -20.14 16.53 7.83
C LEU A 613 -21.24 17.58 8.13
N ASP A 614 -22.28 17.71 7.30
CA ASP A 614 -23.42 18.60 7.55
C ASP A 614 -24.20 18.20 8.82
N THR A 615 -24.21 16.90 9.17
CA THR A 615 -24.84 16.40 10.41
C THR A 615 -24.10 16.82 11.68
N LYS A 616 -22.90 17.42 11.55
CA LYS A 616 -21.98 17.77 12.66
C LYS A 616 -21.69 16.55 13.54
N PRO A 617 -21.08 15.51 12.95
CA PRO A 617 -20.86 14.26 13.63
C PRO A 617 -19.80 14.46 14.72
N PHE A 618 -19.92 13.72 15.83
CA PHE A 618 -19.02 13.82 16.96
C PHE A 618 -18.70 12.43 17.53
N GLY A 619 -17.52 12.30 18.16
CA GLY A 619 -17.06 11.07 18.79
C GLY A 619 -16.13 10.22 17.90
N GLU A 620 -15.54 9.20 18.51
CA GLU A 620 -14.46 8.39 17.91
C GLU A 620 -14.91 7.63 16.66
N ALA A 621 -16.13 7.08 16.63
CA ALA A 621 -16.65 6.39 15.45
C ALA A 621 -16.84 7.32 14.24
N ALA A 622 -17.25 8.57 14.48
CA ALA A 622 -17.35 9.58 13.43
C ALA A 622 -15.97 10.01 12.93
N GLN A 623 -15.01 10.17 13.84
CA GLN A 623 -13.62 10.47 13.50
C GLN A 623 -13.03 9.39 12.59
N MET A 624 -13.16 8.12 12.98
CA MET A 624 -12.66 6.98 12.21
C MET A 624 -13.27 6.91 10.80
N LEU A 625 -14.57 7.20 10.65
CA LEU A 625 -15.22 7.24 9.34
C LEU A 625 -14.68 8.37 8.45
N VAL A 626 -14.44 9.56 9.02
CA VAL A 626 -13.91 10.72 8.30
C VAL A 626 -12.44 10.49 7.90
N GLU A 627 -11.62 9.91 8.79
CA GLU A 627 -10.25 9.52 8.49
C GLU A 627 -10.20 8.49 7.36
N ARG A 628 -11.04 7.45 7.42
CA ARG A 628 -11.17 6.47 6.33
C ARG A 628 -11.57 7.10 5.00
N ALA A 629 -12.46 8.09 5.01
CA ALA A 629 -12.84 8.82 3.80
C ALA A 629 -11.67 9.64 3.24
N GLN A 630 -10.90 10.30 4.11
CA GLN A 630 -9.70 11.03 3.71
C GLN A 630 -8.65 10.09 3.09
N ASP A 631 -8.38 8.95 3.73
CA ASP A 631 -7.42 7.96 3.27
C ASP A 631 -7.82 7.37 1.91
N ALA A 632 -9.11 7.03 1.74
CA ALA A 632 -9.64 6.51 0.49
C ALA A 632 -9.51 7.53 -0.66
N LEU A 633 -9.86 8.81 -0.41
CA LEU A 633 -9.70 9.89 -1.38
C LEU A 633 -8.23 10.15 -1.71
N HIS A 634 -7.33 10.04 -0.73
CA HIS A 634 -5.89 10.24 -0.93
C HIS A 634 -5.27 9.10 -1.75
N SER A 635 -5.59 7.85 -1.42
CA SER A 635 -5.11 6.66 -2.15
C SER A 635 -5.53 6.67 -3.62
N ALA A 636 -6.81 6.93 -3.91
CA ALA A 636 -7.28 7.07 -5.28
C ALA A 636 -6.73 8.33 -5.97
N GLY A 637 -6.56 9.43 -5.22
CA GLY A 637 -5.88 10.64 -5.67
C GLY A 637 -4.44 10.38 -6.12
N ASP A 638 -3.68 9.57 -5.38
CA ASP A 638 -2.28 9.23 -5.70
C ASP A 638 -2.13 8.48 -7.02
N VAL A 639 -3.06 7.57 -7.31
CA VAL A 639 -3.12 6.83 -8.58
C VAL A 639 -3.38 7.78 -9.75
N LEU A 640 -4.35 8.68 -9.60
CA LEU A 640 -4.71 9.65 -10.63
C LEU A 640 -3.77 10.87 -10.66
N ASN A 641 -2.90 11.01 -9.67
CA ASN A 641 -2.07 12.17 -9.37
C ASN A 641 -2.89 13.46 -9.27
N LEU A 642 -3.91 13.42 -8.41
CA LEU A 642 -4.78 14.51 -8.02
C LEU A 642 -4.75 14.64 -6.49
N PHE A 643 -5.18 15.79 -5.97
CA PHE A 643 -5.49 16.03 -4.56
C PHE A 643 -4.29 16.12 -3.59
N HIS A 644 -3.10 16.43 -4.10
CA HIS A 644 -1.88 16.46 -3.28
C HIS A 644 -1.66 17.76 -2.50
N ARG A 645 -2.42 18.84 -2.79
CA ARG A 645 -2.23 20.14 -2.12
C ARG A 645 -3.06 20.26 -0.84
N THR A 646 -2.69 21.20 0.02
CA THR A 646 -3.56 21.62 1.13
C THR A 646 -4.62 22.61 0.63
N PRO A 647 -5.77 22.74 1.33
CA PRO A 647 -6.78 23.75 0.98
C PRO A 647 -6.23 25.19 0.96
N ALA A 648 -5.26 25.50 1.82
CA ALA A 648 -4.59 26.81 1.81
C ALA A 648 -3.76 27.02 0.53
N GLN A 649 -2.93 26.03 0.17
CA GLN A 649 -2.14 26.08 -1.08
C GLN A 649 -3.03 26.22 -2.31
N TRP A 650 -4.14 25.48 -2.37
CA TRP A 650 -5.13 25.61 -3.46
C TRP A 650 -5.61 27.05 -3.63
N ASN A 651 -6.00 27.72 -2.54
CA ASN A 651 -6.46 29.11 -2.59
C ASN A 651 -5.34 30.09 -2.97
N ILE A 652 -4.11 29.88 -2.49
CA ILE A 652 -2.94 30.69 -2.85
C ILE A 652 -2.63 30.58 -4.34
N ASP A 653 -2.72 29.38 -4.90
CA ASP A 653 -2.48 29.17 -6.34
C ASP A 653 -3.60 29.76 -7.18
N LEU A 654 -4.85 29.71 -6.72
CA LEU A 654 -5.96 30.41 -7.37
C LEU A 654 -5.79 31.94 -7.38
N LEU A 655 -5.20 32.55 -6.34
CA LEU A 655 -4.86 34.00 -6.36
C LEU A 655 -3.94 34.33 -7.55
N LYS A 656 -2.91 33.51 -7.76
CA LYS A 656 -1.94 33.68 -8.85
C LYS A 656 -2.59 33.46 -10.21
N ASN A 657 -3.29 32.34 -10.38
CA ASN A 657 -3.88 31.94 -11.66
C ASN A 657 -4.98 32.93 -12.11
N LYS A 658 -5.82 33.39 -11.17
CA LYS A 658 -6.86 34.40 -11.46
C LYS A 658 -6.34 35.84 -11.43
N LYS A 659 -5.04 36.05 -11.24
CA LYS A 659 -4.36 37.36 -11.21
C LYS A 659 -5.02 38.34 -10.22
N ILE A 660 -5.43 37.83 -9.06
CA ILE A 660 -5.98 38.64 -7.98
C ILE A 660 -4.82 39.44 -7.35
N SER A 661 -4.97 40.75 -7.23
CA SER A 661 -3.90 41.66 -6.80
C SER A 661 -3.53 41.58 -5.32
N LEU A 662 -4.29 40.83 -4.52
CA LEU A 662 -4.07 40.68 -3.09
C LEU A 662 -3.11 39.52 -2.81
N THR A 663 -2.16 39.77 -1.90
CA THR A 663 -1.32 38.75 -1.28
C THR A 663 -2.01 38.11 -0.09
N GLU A 664 -1.58 36.89 0.28
CA GLU A 664 -2.05 36.21 1.50
C GLU A 664 -1.91 37.11 2.74
N THR A 665 -0.77 37.78 2.88
CA THR A 665 -0.49 38.71 3.99
C THR A 665 -1.44 39.90 4.05
N GLU A 666 -1.84 40.46 2.90
CA GLU A 666 -2.79 41.57 2.85
C GLU A 666 -4.22 41.11 3.20
N ILE A 667 -4.59 39.89 2.80
CA ILE A 667 -5.87 39.28 3.16
C ILE A 667 -5.92 39.05 4.68
N GLU A 668 -4.86 38.48 5.26
CA GLU A 668 -4.75 38.26 6.71
C GLU A 668 -4.79 39.57 7.49
N GLN A 669 -4.12 40.63 7.01
CA GLN A 669 -4.17 41.95 7.61
C GLN A 669 -5.60 42.51 7.60
N LYS A 670 -6.31 42.43 6.47
CA LYS A 670 -7.72 42.86 6.37
C LYS A 670 -8.64 42.05 7.27
N ILE A 671 -8.39 40.75 7.43
CA ILE A 671 -9.12 39.90 8.40
C ILE A 671 -8.87 40.38 9.83
N HIS A 672 -7.63 40.77 10.17
CA HIS A 672 -7.30 41.32 11.49
C HIS A 672 -7.95 42.69 11.75
N GLU A 673 -7.94 43.58 10.77
CA GLU A 673 -8.63 44.87 10.82
C GLU A 673 -10.14 44.68 11.02
N ARG A 674 -10.74 43.74 10.27
CA ARG A 674 -12.14 43.36 10.43
C ARG A 674 -12.44 42.80 11.82
N LYS A 675 -11.56 41.95 12.35
CA LYS A 675 -11.70 41.39 13.72
C LYS A 675 -11.69 42.50 14.76
N THR A 676 -10.79 43.49 14.61
CA THR A 676 -10.70 44.67 15.48
C THR A 676 -11.96 45.52 15.39
N ALA A 677 -12.48 45.78 14.18
CA ALA A 677 -13.74 46.49 13.98
C ALA A 677 -14.92 45.78 14.66
N ARG A 678 -15.02 44.45 14.53
CA ARG A 678 -16.06 43.64 15.22
C ARG A 678 -15.93 43.71 16.74
N GLN A 679 -14.70 43.70 17.29
CA GLN A 679 -14.46 43.86 18.73
C GLN A 679 -14.85 45.25 19.23
N ALA A 680 -14.61 46.28 18.43
CA ALA A 680 -15.05 47.66 18.68
C ALA A 680 -16.56 47.90 18.42
N LYS A 681 -17.30 46.87 17.97
CA LYS A 681 -18.71 46.94 17.54
C LYS A 681 -18.95 47.90 16.36
N ASP A 682 -17.92 48.17 15.57
CA ASP A 682 -18.03 48.90 14.30
C ASP A 682 -18.41 47.94 13.18
N TRP A 683 -19.72 47.68 13.06
CA TRP A 683 -20.27 46.78 12.06
C TRP A 683 -20.15 47.34 10.63
N ALA A 684 -20.21 48.67 10.48
CA ALA A 684 -20.11 49.32 9.16
C ALA A 684 -18.72 49.13 8.55
N LEU A 685 -17.66 49.32 9.34
CA LEU A 685 -16.29 49.07 8.89
C LEU A 685 -16.05 47.58 8.62
N ALA A 686 -16.56 46.69 9.49
CA ALA A 686 -16.41 45.25 9.31
C ALA A 686 -17.09 44.73 8.02
N ASP A 687 -18.27 45.26 7.68
CA ASP A 687 -18.99 44.92 6.45
C ASP A 687 -18.34 45.55 5.21
N SER A 688 -17.80 46.77 5.34
CA SER A 688 -17.02 47.41 4.26
C SER A 688 -15.80 46.57 3.88
N ILE A 689 -15.06 46.04 4.86
CA ILE A 689 -13.88 45.20 4.61
C ILE A 689 -14.29 43.87 3.95
N ARG A 690 -15.38 43.25 4.42
CA ARG A 690 -15.92 42.03 3.78
C ARG A 690 -16.29 42.28 2.32
N LYS A 691 -16.99 43.38 2.04
CA LYS A 691 -17.42 43.73 0.69
C LYS A 691 -16.23 44.02 -0.23
N GLU A 692 -15.22 44.74 0.26
CA GLU A 692 -14.00 45.01 -0.50
C GLU A 692 -13.28 43.72 -0.89
N LEU A 693 -13.17 42.75 0.04
CA LEU A 693 -12.57 41.45 -0.23
C LEU A 693 -13.43 40.65 -1.23
N GLU A 694 -14.75 40.65 -1.08
CA GLU A 694 -15.67 39.96 -1.99
C GLU A 694 -15.64 40.54 -3.42
N GLU A 695 -15.56 41.86 -3.56
CA GLU A 695 -15.40 42.56 -4.85
C GLU A 695 -14.08 42.18 -5.54
N LYS A 696 -13.04 41.88 -4.75
CA LYS A 696 -11.74 41.36 -5.22
C LYS A 696 -11.72 39.84 -5.42
N GLY A 697 -12.87 39.17 -5.25
CA GLY A 697 -13.01 37.73 -5.45
C GLY A 697 -12.59 36.88 -4.25
N ILE A 698 -12.58 37.42 -3.03
CA ILE A 698 -12.25 36.68 -1.80
C ILE A 698 -13.49 36.58 -0.90
N LEU A 699 -13.87 35.35 -0.59
CA LEU A 699 -14.98 35.04 0.32
C LEU A 699 -14.46 34.79 1.73
N LEU A 700 -15.07 35.43 2.73
CA LEU A 700 -14.75 35.23 4.14
C LEU A 700 -15.77 34.32 4.82
N GLU A 701 -15.28 33.28 5.49
CA GLU A 701 -16.06 32.31 6.27
C GLU A 701 -15.73 32.47 7.76
N ASP A 702 -16.70 32.92 8.55
CA ASP A 702 -16.54 33.05 10.00
C ASP A 702 -16.83 31.70 10.69
N ARG A 703 -15.85 31.17 11.43
CA ARG A 703 -15.98 29.93 12.20
C ARG A 703 -16.44 30.19 13.63
N LYS A 704 -16.95 29.14 14.29
CA LYS A 704 -17.52 29.21 15.66
C LYS A 704 -16.48 29.43 16.76
N ASP A 705 -15.24 29.07 16.51
CA ASP A 705 -14.07 29.29 17.38
C ASP A 705 -13.58 30.76 17.36
N GLY A 706 -14.19 31.61 16.53
CA GLY A 706 -13.81 33.02 16.37
C GLY A 706 -12.67 33.25 15.37
N ILE A 707 -12.28 32.22 14.62
CA ILE A 707 -11.34 32.31 13.49
C ILE A 707 -12.14 32.65 12.22
N THR A 708 -11.64 33.56 11.39
CA THR A 708 -12.19 33.83 10.06
C THR A 708 -11.26 33.18 9.04
N SER A 709 -11.73 32.19 8.29
CA SER A 709 -11.03 31.65 7.12
C SER A 709 -11.46 32.37 5.85
N TRP A 710 -10.65 32.26 4.80
CA TRP A 710 -10.94 32.85 3.49
C TRP A 710 -10.78 31.82 2.38
N LYS A 711 -11.46 32.05 1.26
CA LYS A 711 -11.29 31.30 0.02
C LYS A 711 -11.46 32.19 -1.21
N VAL A 712 -10.86 31.78 -2.32
CA VAL A 712 -11.05 32.46 -3.60
C VAL A 712 -12.42 32.10 -4.17
N LYS A 713 -13.14 33.11 -4.67
CA LYS A 713 -14.42 32.94 -5.36
C LYS A 713 -14.17 32.32 -6.73
N ILE A 714 -14.79 31.18 -6.97
CA ILE A 714 -14.83 30.55 -8.30
C ILE A 714 -16.10 31.01 -9.02
N ALA A 715 -15.96 31.28 -10.31
CA ALA A 715 -16.97 31.89 -11.15
C ALA A 715 -17.98 30.87 -11.69
#